data_AF-A0A812QZZ7-F1
#
_entry.id   AF-A0A812QZZ7-F1
#
_cell.length_a   1.000
_cell.length_b   1.000
_cell.length_c   1.000
_cell.angle_alpha   90.00
_cell.angle_beta   90.00
_cell.angle_gamma   90.00
#
_symmetry.space_group_name_H-M   'P 1'
#
loop_
_entity.id
_entity.type
_entity.pdbx_description
1 polymer ?
#
loop_
_entity_poly.entity_id
_entity_poly.type
_entity_poly.pdbx_seq_one_letter_code
_entity_poly.pdbx_strand_id
1 'polypeptide(L)'
;MIPYALHGDGGRTQKKQPLDIISLEPTLGLDSKKVQDNKCFCPQRCTCSSPWVNSKHNSYLTRFLLVAFPTKEWPGGLLDDLFRLLANQLREIFDEGICCRGKRFFFACLGMKGDLEFHVRSLRSSEVKRSHETLGVKQSRMMCLECHAGAEHLPFEDCNSSASWVGTTYASFPWVSRPPMADIPFENWENLPSRAASFFRRDPFHIFRLGIARNYLASVILLFATLGLWDLDGESKAMDNRLKRAWRHFQLFMETEQLHVGGIRSFSKKKMHYGTKGSYPWLGCKGGDTIVLLKWIRLLVVLFRARDPTLENLRILEWIERATDGGLGFSQGIHGHGIWLGTACARHLCACVANFTAGYCHLAQFCYKKHLLLFGMTPKLHLLCHFRVELARAVSDGRPCLNPAVFDCSTSEDFIGRVCRQSRRMAFKRGRFERDLLNRYLLKCRFVISKFRDWGTLRTLAGRYCLAAAEKHAAKQYNYQTFNVLHMLEMKLHLYAFMPRQRNYLVDLRSASPAKVHIPYIISQAVMGVPASSCCQQQDDVPAEAVKSERLEIEAGPHTRDGNEASDNMSEQGMAHAPSVIEAISLRVDREVVRGIPVTRTLRNHGQLWKKSPADLDPNSRLKLWEKSQLLEQFDVFFSHTWRTPGRWKFIALLFQYGWPFAMASWFCAVVLVVILGVLGLLPTPFIYRMNILGFEASCPYAPWAYISGSLTMLISLLAFPYCDFAHQSPKCFLDVVSIHQTDPELTMRGVYGLGGFLRVSKEMRLWCVFEIAAFRKANPSSPLHVKPLFVERQVLLLVLGAVIGSGIYFIARQSSSWGISMIFFTTIPLSLIVHTNRKFMKEKHQLTEALEKFELKDAQCLLEADRAFVTSAIIAWYGSEDAFTAYVRGPLRRELLSSSSTDVPLSYGLLVAASPCTLALDVCVAMIRGGAPVEALTAEMVASGLGFALCSTLLCLKITWWLCDRWASPGTTWLFDYLKTLAIFCVFWLVFGVGAFGSWYLEKWTMWGAVAFGAVLLLTTSLAYAPRPWQRQ
;
A
#
# COMPACT_ATOMS: atom_id res chain seq x y z
N MET A 1 38.21 -13.46 10.23
CA MET A 1 37.94 -12.30 9.36
C MET A 1 36.47 -12.27 8.98
N ILE A 2 35.82 -11.10 9.00
CA ILE A 2 34.41 -10.89 8.66
C ILE A 2 34.37 -10.09 7.34
N PRO A 3 33.91 -10.70 6.23
CA PRO A 3 33.75 -9.98 4.98
C PRO A 3 32.52 -9.06 5.02
N TYR A 4 32.66 -7.85 4.49
CA TYR A 4 31.57 -6.89 4.36
C TYR A 4 31.64 -6.12 3.03
N ALA A 5 30.50 -5.58 2.61
CA ALA A 5 30.42 -4.59 1.54
C ALA A 5 30.04 -3.23 2.12
N LEU A 6 30.68 -2.17 1.64
CA LEU A 6 30.20 -0.81 1.85
C LEU A 6 29.05 -0.54 0.89
N HIS A 7 28.10 0.26 1.31
CA HIS A 7 26.98 0.68 0.48
C HIS A 7 26.75 2.18 0.64
N GLY A 8 26.70 2.89 -0.48
CA GLY A 8 26.39 4.32 -0.52
C GLY A 8 25.24 4.59 -1.48
N ASP A 9 24.30 5.42 -1.06
CA ASP A 9 23.18 5.82 -1.92
C ASP A 9 22.59 7.19 -1.53
N GLY A 10 21.90 7.79 -2.50
CA GLY A 10 21.13 9.03 -2.34
C GLY A 10 19.70 8.76 -1.87
N GLY A 11 19.24 9.57 -0.93
CA GLY A 11 17.91 9.54 -0.35
C GLY A 11 17.26 10.92 -0.32
N ARG A 12 16.07 11.00 0.29
CA ARG A 12 15.34 12.27 0.45
C ARG A 12 14.80 12.46 1.87
N THR A 13 15.07 13.62 2.46
CA THR A 13 14.54 14.06 3.77
C THR A 13 13.18 14.75 3.63
N GLN A 14 12.73 15.45 4.68
CA GLN A 14 11.55 16.33 4.63
C GLN A 14 11.73 17.38 3.51
N LYS A 15 10.62 17.81 2.88
CA LYS A 15 10.64 18.75 1.74
C LYS A 15 11.49 18.30 0.54
N LYS A 16 11.72 16.99 0.39
CA LYS A 16 12.49 16.40 -0.73
C LYS A 16 13.94 16.88 -0.81
N GLN A 17 14.54 17.37 0.28
CA GLN A 17 15.97 17.70 0.30
C GLN A 17 16.81 16.41 0.14
N PRO A 18 17.93 16.45 -0.60
CA PRO A 18 18.79 15.28 -0.80
C PRO A 18 19.45 14.88 0.52
N LEU A 19 19.59 13.57 0.71
CA LEU A 19 20.21 12.94 1.88
C LEU A 19 21.22 11.91 1.40
N ASP A 20 22.48 12.02 1.79
CA ASP A 20 23.45 10.97 1.51
C ASP A 20 23.53 10.00 2.67
N ILE A 21 23.51 8.71 2.35
CA ILE A 21 23.57 7.64 3.32
C ILE A 21 24.70 6.69 2.96
N ILE A 22 25.58 6.44 3.92
CA ILE A 22 26.62 5.41 3.85
C ILE A 22 26.29 4.34 4.89
N SER A 23 26.41 3.09 4.49
CA SER A 23 26.08 1.93 5.31
C SER A 23 27.03 0.77 5.06
N LEU A 24 27.09 -0.15 6.01
CA LEU A 24 27.89 -1.37 5.96
C LEU A 24 26.97 -2.60 5.97
N GLU A 25 27.27 -3.57 5.13
CA GLU A 25 26.57 -4.85 5.07
C GLU A 25 27.56 -6.02 5.25
N PRO A 26 27.42 -6.85 6.30
CA PRO A 26 28.19 -8.08 6.39
C PRO A 26 27.71 -9.06 5.31
N THR A 27 28.66 -9.67 4.59
CA THR A 27 28.35 -10.64 3.52
C THR A 27 27.87 -11.96 4.10
N LEU A 28 28.35 -12.31 5.29
CA LEU A 28 27.93 -13.49 6.07
C LEU A 28 27.06 -13.04 7.24
N GLY A 29 25.95 -13.73 7.51
CA GLY A 29 25.04 -13.35 8.59
C GLY A 29 23.88 -14.30 8.82
N LEU A 30 22.69 -13.73 9.00
CA LEU A 30 21.48 -14.43 9.45
C LEU A 30 21.05 -15.54 8.52
N ASP A 31 21.18 -15.31 7.21
CA ASP A 31 20.75 -16.28 6.19
C ASP A 31 21.83 -17.34 5.90
N SER A 32 23.08 -17.07 6.29
CA SER A 32 24.24 -17.89 5.91
C SER A 32 24.28 -19.29 6.54
N LYS A 33 23.54 -19.52 7.65
CA LYS A 33 23.43 -20.85 8.29
C LYS A 33 22.50 -21.82 7.58
N LYS A 34 21.53 -21.32 6.80
CA LYS A 34 20.54 -22.17 6.16
C LYS A 34 21.14 -22.77 4.88
N VAL A 35 21.69 -23.98 4.94
CA VAL A 35 21.84 -24.79 3.73
C VAL A 35 20.44 -25.24 3.34
N GLN A 36 19.71 -24.39 2.62
CA GLN A 36 18.45 -24.80 1.97
C GLN A 36 18.77 -25.63 0.73
N ASP A 37 17.88 -26.55 0.37
CA ASP A 37 17.92 -27.22 -0.94
C ASP A 37 18.01 -26.14 -2.02
N ASN A 38 19.16 -26.07 -2.70
CA ASN A 38 19.38 -25.06 -3.72
C ASN A 38 18.41 -25.32 -4.87
N LYS A 39 17.64 -24.29 -5.21
CA LYS A 39 16.91 -24.26 -6.47
C LYS A 39 17.89 -23.88 -7.58
N CYS A 40 18.89 -24.73 -7.85
CA CYS A 40 19.79 -24.48 -8.98
C CYS A 40 18.97 -24.56 -10.27
N PHE A 41 18.98 -23.47 -11.04
CA PHE A 41 18.40 -23.42 -12.38
C PHE A 41 19.39 -23.83 -13.47
N CYS A 42 20.63 -24.18 -13.07
CA CYS A 42 21.62 -24.73 -13.97
C CYS A 42 21.16 -26.09 -14.54
N PRO A 43 21.55 -26.44 -15.79
CA PRO A 43 21.20 -27.74 -16.38
C PRO A 43 21.63 -28.96 -15.54
N GLN A 44 22.73 -28.83 -14.78
CA GLN A 44 23.28 -29.89 -13.93
C GLN A 44 22.61 -30.00 -12.55
N ARG A 45 21.69 -29.09 -12.20
CA ARG A 45 20.98 -29.03 -10.90
C ARG A 45 21.90 -29.26 -9.69
N CYS A 46 23.01 -28.52 -9.63
CA CYS A 46 24.05 -28.72 -8.62
C CYS A 46 23.55 -28.49 -7.19
N THR A 47 23.98 -29.35 -6.26
CA THR A 47 23.82 -29.18 -4.81
C THR A 47 24.97 -28.31 -4.27
N CYS A 48 24.80 -26.99 -4.29
CA CYS A 48 25.83 -26.05 -3.82
C CYS A 48 25.77 -25.83 -2.30
N SER A 49 26.69 -26.39 -1.51
CA SER A 49 26.78 -26.16 -0.05
C SER A 49 27.33 -24.77 0.34
N SER A 50 26.96 -23.72 -0.41
CA SER A 50 27.45 -22.36 -0.18
C SER A 50 26.56 -21.60 0.82
N PRO A 51 27.13 -20.80 1.74
CA PRO A 51 26.35 -19.94 2.62
C PRO A 51 25.52 -18.92 1.83
N TRP A 52 24.30 -18.64 2.28
CA TRP A 52 23.40 -17.71 1.60
C TRP A 52 23.69 -16.23 1.90
N VAL A 53 23.31 -15.37 0.95
CA VAL A 53 23.34 -13.90 1.06
C VAL A 53 22.22 -13.39 1.99
N ASN A 54 22.49 -12.28 2.69
CA ASN A 54 21.62 -11.70 3.72
C ASN A 54 20.43 -10.89 3.15
N SER A 55 19.52 -11.53 2.41
CA SER A 55 18.43 -10.87 1.67
C SER A 55 17.01 -11.17 2.15
N LYS A 56 16.78 -12.04 3.15
CA LYS A 56 15.42 -12.45 3.56
C LYS A 56 14.86 -11.66 4.74
N HIS A 57 15.73 -11.20 5.62
CA HIS A 57 15.33 -10.57 6.87
C HIS A 57 15.11 -9.06 6.74
N ASN A 58 14.57 -8.46 7.80
CA ASN A 58 14.41 -7.00 7.87
C ASN A 58 15.77 -6.30 7.68
N SER A 59 15.83 -5.31 6.79
CA SER A 59 17.08 -4.62 6.44
C SER A 59 17.80 -3.96 7.63
N TYR A 60 17.10 -3.60 8.71
CA TYR A 60 17.74 -3.12 9.95
C TYR A 60 18.61 -4.17 10.67
N LEU A 61 18.41 -5.45 10.37
CA LEU A 61 19.18 -6.56 10.94
C LEU A 61 20.47 -6.85 10.17
N THR A 62 20.52 -6.46 8.89
CA THR A 62 21.59 -6.87 7.96
C THR A 62 22.28 -5.69 7.28
N ARG A 63 21.85 -4.44 7.50
CA ARG A 63 22.52 -3.21 7.03
C ARG A 63 22.71 -2.24 8.17
N PHE A 64 23.89 -1.64 8.24
CA PHE A 64 24.35 -0.84 9.37
C PHE A 64 24.63 0.58 8.93
N LEU A 65 23.89 1.54 9.50
CA LEU A 65 24.05 2.95 9.14
C LEU A 65 25.39 3.46 9.68
N LEU A 66 26.24 3.99 8.80
CA LEU A 66 27.50 4.65 9.17
C LEU A 66 27.34 6.16 9.17
N VAL A 67 26.76 6.71 8.10
CA VAL A 67 26.61 8.15 7.92
C VAL A 67 25.25 8.44 7.29
N ALA A 68 24.56 9.48 7.75
CA ALA A 68 23.43 10.08 7.05
C ALA A 68 23.43 11.60 7.24
N PHE A 69 23.53 12.38 6.16
CA PHE A 69 23.53 13.84 6.23
C PHE A 69 22.84 14.49 5.02
N PRO A 70 22.21 15.68 5.18
CA PRO A 70 21.53 16.37 4.08
C PRO A 70 22.53 17.11 3.18
N THR A 71 22.72 16.63 1.96
CA THR A 71 23.82 17.04 1.07
C THR A 71 23.84 18.54 0.76
N LYS A 72 22.67 19.19 0.60
CA LYS A 72 22.58 20.62 0.26
C LYS A 72 23.03 21.56 1.38
N GLU A 73 23.01 21.09 2.62
CA GLU A 73 23.25 21.91 3.81
C GLU A 73 24.73 21.92 4.23
N TRP A 74 25.56 21.13 3.53
CA TRP A 74 26.96 20.91 3.86
C TRP A 74 27.87 21.22 2.67
N PRO A 75 29.14 21.62 2.90
CA PRO A 75 30.09 21.91 1.83
C PRO A 75 30.32 20.69 0.92
N GLY A 76 30.62 20.95 -0.36
CA GLY A 76 30.81 19.89 -1.36
C GLY A 76 31.89 18.86 -1.02
N GLY A 77 32.89 19.21 -0.19
CA GLY A 77 33.97 18.32 0.24
C GLY A 77 33.65 17.40 1.43
N LEU A 78 32.51 17.58 2.11
CA LEU A 78 32.20 16.81 3.34
C LEU A 78 32.15 15.30 3.07
N LEU A 79 31.59 14.89 1.93
CA LEU A 79 31.49 13.47 1.59
C LEU A 79 32.88 12.82 1.50
N ASP A 80 33.84 13.53 0.92
CA ASP A 80 35.22 13.05 0.77
C ASP A 80 35.93 12.98 2.12
N ASP A 81 35.77 13.99 2.96
CA ASP A 81 36.34 14.00 4.32
C ASP A 81 35.77 12.88 5.18
N LEU A 82 34.46 12.63 5.08
CA LEU A 82 33.81 11.50 5.74
C LEU A 82 34.36 10.17 5.22
N PHE A 83 34.59 10.03 3.91
CA PHE A 83 35.19 8.82 3.37
C PHE A 83 36.64 8.62 3.80
N ARG A 84 37.47 9.67 3.88
CA ARG A 84 38.84 9.57 4.44
C ARG A 84 38.81 9.13 5.89
N LEU A 85 37.93 9.72 6.70
CA LEU A 85 37.75 9.32 8.09
C LEU A 85 37.30 7.86 8.21
N LEU A 86 36.31 7.45 7.42
CA LEU A 86 35.85 6.06 7.39
C LEU A 86 36.96 5.13 6.91
N ALA A 87 37.73 5.50 5.88
CA ALA A 87 38.79 4.66 5.34
C ALA A 87 39.85 4.35 6.39
N ASN A 88 40.27 5.34 7.18
CA ASN A 88 41.21 5.15 8.28
C ASN A 88 40.65 4.20 9.36
N GLN A 89 39.39 4.36 9.75
CA GLN A 89 38.76 3.46 10.74
C GLN A 89 38.56 2.04 10.19
N LEU A 90 38.27 1.92 8.89
CA LEU A 90 38.09 0.63 8.23
C LEU A 90 39.43 -0.10 8.02
N ARG A 91 40.53 0.64 7.88
CA ARG A 91 41.91 0.12 7.89
C ARG A 91 42.29 -0.40 9.28
N GLU A 92 42.00 0.37 10.33
CA GLU A 92 42.25 -0.03 11.72
C GLU A 92 41.56 -1.36 12.07
N ILE A 93 40.27 -1.54 11.73
CA ILE A 93 39.57 -2.81 11.98
C ILE A 93 40.01 -3.97 11.06
N PHE A 94 40.75 -3.67 10.00
CA PHE A 94 41.37 -4.67 9.14
C PHE A 94 42.72 -5.12 9.69
N ASP A 95 43.58 -4.19 10.08
CA ASP A 95 44.95 -4.45 10.58
C ASP A 95 44.94 -4.92 12.03
N GLU A 96 44.19 -4.24 12.90
CA GLU A 96 44.16 -4.51 14.34
C GLU A 96 42.96 -5.38 14.74
N GLY A 97 41.80 -5.20 14.08
CA GLY A 97 40.58 -5.93 14.41
C GLY A 97 39.97 -5.57 15.79
N ILE A 98 38.79 -6.11 16.08
CA ILE A 98 37.99 -5.76 17.27
C ILE A 98 37.97 -6.93 18.26
N CYS A 99 38.35 -6.69 19.51
CA CYS A 99 38.24 -7.65 20.60
C CYS A 99 36.81 -7.69 21.16
N CYS A 100 36.14 -8.84 21.05
CA CYS A 100 34.81 -9.05 21.62
C CYS A 100 34.75 -10.43 22.30
N ARG A 101 34.45 -10.46 23.60
CA ARG A 101 34.38 -11.69 24.43
C ARG A 101 35.63 -12.58 24.35
N GLY A 102 36.80 -11.98 24.45
CA GLY A 102 38.08 -12.70 24.40
C GLY A 102 38.46 -13.24 23.02
N LYS A 103 37.72 -12.90 21.95
CA LYS A 103 38.09 -13.22 20.57
C LYS A 103 38.29 -11.94 19.76
N ARG A 104 39.34 -11.90 18.94
CA ARG A 104 39.63 -10.79 18.03
C ARG A 104 39.01 -11.06 16.65
N PHE A 105 38.24 -10.11 16.15
CA PHE A 105 37.56 -10.18 14.85
C PHE A 105 38.11 -9.11 13.90
N PHE A 106 38.76 -9.55 12.84
CA PHE A 106 39.23 -8.67 11.75
C PHE A 106 38.14 -8.51 10.69
N PHE A 107 38.08 -7.36 10.03
CA PHE A 107 37.05 -7.05 9.02
C PHE A 107 37.68 -6.76 7.67
N ALA A 108 37.16 -7.35 6.59
CA ALA A 108 37.67 -7.15 5.24
C ALA A 108 36.59 -6.61 4.29
N CYS A 109 36.91 -5.50 3.62
CA CYS A 109 36.02 -4.90 2.63
C CYS A 109 36.09 -5.69 1.32
N LEU A 110 34.96 -6.18 0.83
CA LEU A 110 34.85 -6.80 -0.48
C LEU A 110 34.66 -5.77 -1.60
N GLY A 111 34.42 -4.51 -1.25
CA GLY A 111 34.15 -3.40 -2.16
C GLY A 111 32.94 -2.57 -1.72
N MET A 112 32.70 -1.50 -2.45
CA MET A 112 31.58 -0.59 -2.31
C MET A 112 30.55 -0.84 -3.41
N LYS A 113 29.28 -0.97 -3.03
CA LYS A 113 28.13 -1.07 -3.94
C LYS A 113 27.23 0.15 -3.83
N GLY A 114 26.46 0.42 -4.86
CA GLY A 114 25.54 1.55 -4.92
C GLY A 114 25.12 1.83 -6.36
N ASP A 115 24.34 2.89 -6.56
CA ASP A 115 24.05 3.39 -7.90
C ASP A 115 25.31 3.99 -8.55
N LEU A 116 25.35 3.99 -9.88
CA LEU A 116 26.49 4.49 -10.66
C LEU A 116 26.73 5.98 -10.40
N GLU A 117 25.67 6.77 -10.27
CA GLU A 117 25.73 8.19 -9.91
C GLU A 117 26.39 8.37 -8.54
N PHE A 118 26.09 7.50 -7.58
CA PHE A 118 26.72 7.55 -6.26
C PHE A 118 28.22 7.25 -6.34
N HIS A 119 28.63 6.26 -7.13
CA HIS A 119 30.06 5.95 -7.33
C HIS A 119 30.83 7.13 -7.92
N VAL A 120 30.29 7.78 -8.96
CA VAL A 120 30.93 8.96 -9.57
C VAL A 120 31.05 10.09 -8.55
N ARG A 121 29.98 10.34 -7.79
CA ARG A 121 29.97 11.36 -6.75
C ARG A 121 30.98 11.10 -5.63
N SER A 122 31.16 9.85 -5.22
CA SER A 122 32.18 9.46 -4.21
C SER A 122 33.63 9.59 -4.70
N LEU A 123 33.82 9.82 -6.00
CA LEU A 123 35.12 9.98 -6.66
C LEU A 123 35.35 11.43 -7.15
N ARG A 124 34.49 12.38 -6.78
CA ARG A 124 34.51 13.72 -7.38
C ARG A 124 35.84 14.47 -7.16
N SER A 125 36.46 14.38 -5.99
CA SER A 125 37.80 14.97 -5.75
C SER A 125 38.95 14.22 -6.42
N SER A 126 38.69 13.06 -7.00
CA SER A 126 39.71 12.24 -7.69
C SER A 126 39.88 12.57 -9.17
N GLU A 127 39.07 13.50 -9.70
CA GLU A 127 39.00 13.85 -11.12
C GLU A 127 38.84 12.61 -12.01
N VAL A 128 37.63 12.06 -12.03
CA VAL A 128 37.30 10.85 -12.80
C VAL A 128 37.47 11.10 -14.30
N LYS A 129 38.42 10.40 -14.93
CA LYS A 129 38.71 10.42 -16.37
C LYS A 129 37.65 9.70 -17.19
N ARG A 130 36.97 8.71 -16.61
CA ARG A 130 35.94 7.92 -17.30
C ARG A 130 34.89 7.35 -16.36
N SER A 131 33.62 7.52 -16.70
CA SER A 131 32.45 6.94 -16.04
C SER A 131 31.23 6.98 -16.96
N HIS A 132 30.09 6.43 -16.54
CA HIS A 132 28.88 6.49 -17.36
C HIS A 132 28.50 7.93 -17.78
N GLU A 133 28.79 8.93 -16.94
CA GLU A 133 28.56 10.36 -17.23
C GLU A 133 29.51 10.96 -18.28
N THR A 134 30.63 10.31 -18.58
CA THR A 134 31.62 10.80 -19.56
C THR A 134 31.34 10.32 -20.98
N LEU A 135 30.26 9.57 -21.20
CA LEU A 135 29.85 9.12 -22.52
C LEU A 135 29.67 10.33 -23.46
N GLY A 136 30.50 10.39 -24.50
CA GLY A 136 30.45 11.47 -25.46
C GLY A 136 29.35 11.25 -26.51
N VAL A 137 28.58 12.31 -26.80
CA VAL A 137 27.54 12.29 -27.85
C VAL A 137 28.11 12.63 -29.23
N LYS A 138 29.20 13.41 -29.28
CA LYS A 138 29.86 13.85 -30.53
C LYS A 138 31.29 13.33 -30.70
N GLN A 139 31.95 13.00 -29.59
CA GLN A 139 33.35 12.58 -29.56
C GLN A 139 33.46 11.27 -28.80
N SER A 140 34.28 10.35 -29.29
CA SER A 140 34.59 9.10 -28.59
C SER A 140 35.28 9.40 -27.27
N ARG A 141 34.63 9.03 -26.16
CA ARG A 141 35.15 9.20 -24.80
C ARG A 141 34.93 7.91 -24.01
N MET A 142 35.96 7.51 -23.27
CA MET A 142 35.86 6.36 -22.37
C MET A 142 34.77 6.58 -21.33
N MET A 143 33.94 5.57 -21.07
CA MET A 143 32.75 5.67 -20.22
C MET A 143 32.62 4.57 -19.15
N CYS A 144 33.57 3.65 -19.08
CA CYS A 144 33.57 2.57 -18.09
C CYS A 144 34.65 2.79 -17.04
N LEU A 145 34.32 2.67 -15.75
CA LEU A 145 35.33 2.72 -14.68
C LEU A 145 36.32 1.55 -14.81
N GLU A 146 35.88 0.40 -15.31
CA GLU A 146 36.67 -0.83 -15.34
C GLU A 146 37.49 -1.03 -16.61
N CYS A 147 37.15 -0.41 -17.75
CA CYS A 147 37.84 -0.62 -19.03
C CYS A 147 37.88 0.66 -19.88
N HIS A 148 38.44 0.59 -21.09
CA HIS A 148 38.56 1.73 -22.01
C HIS A 148 37.39 1.81 -23.03
N ALA A 149 36.28 1.13 -22.76
CA ALA A 149 35.09 1.19 -23.61
C ALA A 149 34.59 2.63 -23.79
N GLY A 150 34.23 2.98 -25.03
CA GLY A 150 33.86 4.32 -25.48
C GLY A 150 34.98 5.09 -26.18
N ALA A 151 36.24 4.60 -26.18
CA ALA A 151 37.31 5.17 -26.99
C ALA A 151 37.12 4.87 -28.50
N GLU A 152 37.84 5.59 -29.37
CA GLU A 152 37.65 5.62 -30.83
C GLU A 152 37.68 4.25 -31.54
N HIS A 153 38.34 3.24 -30.97
CA HIS A 153 38.39 1.87 -31.50
C HIS A 153 37.89 0.80 -30.52
N LEU A 154 37.24 1.24 -29.44
CA LEU A 154 36.77 0.38 -28.36
C LEU A 154 35.27 0.65 -28.11
N PRO A 155 34.39 0.31 -29.06
CA PRO A 155 32.96 0.60 -28.96
C PRO A 155 32.37 -0.06 -27.71
N PHE A 156 31.68 0.73 -26.88
CA PHE A 156 31.08 0.19 -25.65
C PHE A 156 29.85 -0.66 -25.95
N GLU A 157 29.23 -0.44 -27.11
CA GLU A 157 28.06 -1.12 -27.64
C GLU A 157 28.36 -2.57 -28.04
N ASP A 158 29.64 -2.90 -28.26
CA ASP A 158 30.04 -4.26 -28.60
C ASP A 158 29.86 -5.21 -27.40
N CYS A 159 28.77 -5.96 -27.46
CA CYS A 159 28.40 -6.95 -26.46
C CYS A 159 28.97 -8.35 -26.75
N ASN A 160 29.80 -8.54 -27.77
CA ASN A 160 30.38 -9.84 -28.09
C ASN A 160 31.39 -10.31 -27.04
N SER A 161 31.61 -11.63 -26.94
CA SER A 161 32.59 -12.19 -25.98
C SER A 161 34.02 -11.79 -26.31
N SER A 162 34.30 -11.51 -27.59
CA SER A 162 35.59 -11.08 -28.12
C SER A 162 35.70 -9.55 -28.28
N ALA A 163 34.84 -8.77 -27.62
CA ALA A 163 34.84 -7.32 -27.78
C ALA A 163 36.21 -6.72 -27.40
N SER A 164 36.67 -5.76 -28.21
CA SER A 164 38.04 -5.21 -28.10
C SER A 164 38.32 -4.56 -26.74
N TRP A 165 37.30 -3.98 -26.09
CA TRP A 165 37.42 -3.38 -24.77
C TRP A 165 37.73 -4.40 -23.65
N VAL A 166 37.45 -5.69 -23.83
CA VAL A 166 37.66 -6.72 -22.79
C VAL A 166 39.13 -6.80 -22.38
N GLY A 167 40.05 -6.70 -23.34
CA GLY A 167 41.50 -6.70 -23.11
C GLY A 167 42.01 -5.49 -22.33
N THR A 168 41.23 -4.40 -22.28
CA THR A 168 41.59 -3.16 -21.57
C THR A 168 41.08 -3.11 -20.13
N THR A 169 40.42 -4.16 -19.66
CA THR A 169 39.86 -4.20 -18.30
C THR A 169 40.98 -4.05 -17.26
N TYR A 170 40.90 -3.02 -16.41
CA TYR A 170 41.88 -2.68 -15.37
C TYR A 170 43.27 -2.24 -15.89
N ALA A 171 43.39 -1.90 -17.18
CA ALA A 171 44.65 -1.51 -17.79
C ALA A 171 45.17 -0.13 -17.33
N SER A 172 44.30 0.75 -16.85
CA SER A 172 44.68 2.05 -16.27
C SER A 172 43.72 2.49 -15.17
N PHE A 173 44.10 3.46 -14.36
CA PHE A 173 43.20 4.06 -13.37
C PHE A 173 42.12 4.92 -14.05
N PRO A 174 40.87 4.92 -13.57
CA PRO A 174 39.81 5.77 -14.11
C PRO A 174 39.79 7.17 -13.49
N TRP A 175 40.73 7.50 -12.60
CA TRP A 175 40.88 8.80 -11.93
C TRP A 175 42.30 9.38 -12.15
N VAL A 176 42.47 10.68 -11.88
CA VAL A 176 43.79 11.35 -11.92
C VAL A 176 44.50 11.19 -10.58
N SER A 177 43.81 11.49 -9.48
CA SER A 177 44.37 11.47 -8.14
C SER A 177 43.78 10.34 -7.29
N ARG A 178 44.46 10.02 -6.18
CA ARG A 178 44.11 8.89 -5.32
C ARG A 178 42.71 9.09 -4.67
N PRO A 179 41.80 8.10 -4.75
CA PRO A 179 40.47 8.22 -4.16
C PRO A 179 40.44 8.41 -2.65
N PRO A 180 39.46 9.15 -2.07
CA PRO A 180 39.37 9.32 -0.63
C PRO A 180 39.16 8.01 0.16
N MET A 181 38.76 6.92 -0.50
CA MET A 181 38.59 5.58 0.09
C MET A 181 39.84 4.70 -0.02
N ALA A 182 40.91 5.18 -0.65
CA ALA A 182 42.06 4.36 -1.01
C ALA A 182 42.91 3.86 0.17
N ASP A 183 42.65 4.35 1.38
CA ASP A 183 43.27 3.81 2.61
C ASP A 183 42.58 2.54 3.12
N ILE A 184 41.40 2.20 2.59
CA ILE A 184 40.77 0.91 2.85
C ILE A 184 41.63 -0.19 2.20
N PRO A 185 42.12 -1.18 2.97
CA PRO A 185 42.86 -2.30 2.42
C PRO A 185 42.02 -3.04 1.37
N PHE A 186 42.45 -2.96 0.12
CA PHE A 186 41.84 -3.57 -1.05
C PHE A 186 42.91 -3.84 -2.11
N GLU A 187 42.55 -4.46 -3.24
CA GLU A 187 43.47 -4.70 -4.35
C GLU A 187 44.23 -3.42 -4.75
N ASN A 188 45.55 -3.53 -4.91
CA ASN A 188 46.57 -2.51 -5.18
C ASN A 188 46.06 -1.14 -5.70
N TRP A 189 46.03 -0.11 -4.84
CA TRP A 189 45.59 1.27 -5.18
C TRP A 189 46.63 2.11 -5.94
N GLU A 190 47.88 1.66 -6.03
CA GLU A 190 49.03 2.52 -6.39
C GLU A 190 49.73 2.10 -7.68
N ASN A 191 49.86 0.79 -7.96
CA ASN A 191 50.56 0.29 -9.15
C ASN A 191 49.63 -0.37 -10.17
N LEU A 192 49.93 -0.19 -11.46
CA LEU A 192 49.25 -0.85 -12.57
C LEU A 192 49.91 -2.18 -12.94
N PRO A 193 49.16 -3.17 -13.48
CA PRO A 193 47.71 -3.18 -13.64
C PRO A 193 46.99 -3.27 -12.29
N SER A 194 45.95 -2.45 -12.09
CA SER A 194 45.27 -2.33 -10.81
C SER A 194 43.79 -2.67 -10.94
N ARG A 195 43.35 -3.63 -10.13
CA ARG A 195 41.93 -3.93 -9.95
C ARG A 195 41.24 -3.01 -8.93
N ALA A 196 41.87 -1.89 -8.55
CA ALA A 196 41.27 -0.92 -7.62
C ALA A 196 39.93 -0.37 -8.12
N ALA A 197 39.75 -0.22 -9.44
CA ALA A 197 38.44 0.15 -10.01
C ALA A 197 37.34 -0.88 -9.67
N SER A 198 37.69 -2.14 -9.43
CA SER A 198 36.77 -3.19 -9.00
C SER A 198 36.27 -3.03 -7.55
N PHE A 199 36.86 -2.10 -6.78
CA PHE A 199 36.31 -1.66 -5.50
C PHE A 199 34.88 -1.15 -5.67
N PHE A 200 34.59 -0.43 -6.76
CA PHE A 200 33.25 0.05 -7.11
C PHE A 200 32.46 -1.07 -7.80
N ARG A 201 31.80 -1.89 -6.99
CA ARG A 201 31.16 -3.13 -7.39
C ARG A 201 29.89 -2.88 -8.21
N ARG A 202 29.75 -3.67 -9.27
CA ARG A 202 28.54 -3.70 -10.12
C ARG A 202 27.34 -4.17 -9.31
N ASP A 203 26.30 -3.34 -9.24
CA ASP A 203 25.03 -3.71 -8.64
C ASP A 203 24.06 -4.29 -9.69
N PRO A 204 23.72 -5.60 -9.63
CA PRO A 204 22.77 -6.20 -10.56
C PRO A 204 21.35 -5.61 -10.44
N PHE A 205 20.98 -5.00 -9.31
CA PHE A 205 19.68 -4.35 -9.15
C PHE A 205 19.56 -3.10 -10.02
N HIS A 206 20.48 -2.14 -9.91
CA HIS A 206 20.48 -0.90 -10.71
C HIS A 206 20.92 -1.11 -12.17
N ILE A 207 21.80 -2.07 -12.45
CA ILE A 207 22.25 -2.39 -13.82
C ILE A 207 21.17 -3.13 -14.60
N PHE A 208 20.56 -4.17 -14.00
CA PHE A 208 19.59 -5.01 -14.70
C PHE A 208 18.15 -4.63 -14.38
N ARG A 209 17.66 -4.83 -13.15
CA ARG A 209 16.23 -4.76 -12.81
C ARG A 209 15.63 -3.36 -12.89
N LEU A 210 16.33 -2.36 -12.37
CA LEU A 210 15.98 -0.93 -12.51
C LEU A 210 16.67 -0.27 -13.71
N GLY A 211 17.55 -1.00 -14.40
CA GLY A 211 18.30 -0.55 -15.56
C GLY A 211 17.81 -1.18 -16.85
N ILE A 212 18.69 -1.89 -17.55
CA ILE A 212 18.49 -2.31 -18.95
C ILE A 212 17.23 -3.18 -19.17
N ALA A 213 16.75 -3.90 -18.16
CA ALA A 213 15.51 -4.67 -18.29
C ALA A 213 14.27 -3.77 -18.43
N ARG A 214 14.26 -2.56 -17.86
CA ARG A 214 13.16 -1.59 -18.05
C ARG A 214 13.15 -1.03 -19.47
N ASN A 215 14.32 -0.75 -20.05
CA ASN A 215 14.47 -0.37 -21.46
C ASN A 215 13.93 -1.51 -22.33
N TYR A 216 14.48 -2.71 -22.17
CA TYR A 216 14.07 -3.90 -22.89
C TYR A 216 12.54 -4.13 -22.87
N LEU A 217 11.92 -4.10 -21.68
CA LEU A 217 10.48 -4.32 -21.53
C LEU A 217 9.64 -3.27 -22.26
N ALA A 218 9.98 -1.98 -22.15
CA ALA A 218 9.27 -0.94 -22.88
C ALA A 218 9.40 -1.13 -24.39
N SER A 219 10.63 -1.35 -24.87
CA SER A 219 10.93 -1.56 -26.28
C SER A 219 10.20 -2.77 -26.86
N VAL A 220 10.16 -3.90 -26.13
CA VAL A 220 9.44 -5.11 -26.57
C VAL A 220 7.93 -4.89 -26.60
N ILE A 221 7.34 -4.26 -25.58
CA ILE A 221 5.90 -3.99 -25.58
C ILE A 221 5.54 -3.04 -26.73
N LEU A 222 6.34 -2.01 -26.97
CA LEU A 222 6.12 -1.09 -28.10
C LEU A 222 6.36 -1.77 -29.44
N LEU A 223 7.31 -2.71 -29.54
CA LEU A 223 7.54 -3.49 -30.75
C LEU A 223 6.36 -4.40 -31.05
N PHE A 224 5.85 -5.15 -30.08
CA PHE A 224 4.64 -5.96 -30.22
C PHE A 224 3.42 -5.12 -30.62
N ALA A 225 3.30 -3.92 -30.05
CA ALA A 225 2.25 -2.99 -30.47
C ALA A 225 2.50 -2.51 -31.91
N THR A 226 3.72 -2.20 -32.31
CA THR A 226 4.05 -1.75 -33.68
C THR A 226 3.75 -2.84 -34.72
N LEU A 227 4.09 -4.09 -34.40
CA LEU A 227 3.81 -5.28 -35.22
C LEU A 227 2.31 -5.65 -35.29
N GLY A 228 1.44 -4.97 -34.54
CA GLY A 228 0.00 -5.23 -34.56
C GLY A 228 -0.41 -6.55 -33.88
N LEU A 229 0.43 -7.13 -33.01
CA LEU A 229 0.14 -8.42 -32.36
C LEU A 229 -1.05 -8.38 -31.40
N TRP A 230 -1.44 -7.18 -30.97
CA TRP A 230 -2.67 -6.93 -30.21
C TRP A 230 -3.78 -6.31 -31.05
N ASP A 231 -3.71 -6.30 -32.37
CA ASP A 231 -4.83 -5.83 -33.18
C ASP A 231 -5.98 -6.83 -33.17
N LEU A 232 -7.18 -6.27 -33.17
CA LEU A 232 -8.47 -6.94 -33.24
C LEU A 232 -9.25 -6.31 -34.38
N ASP A 233 -10.03 -7.11 -35.09
CA ASP A 233 -10.82 -6.65 -36.22
C ASP A 233 -11.89 -5.64 -35.76
N GLY A 234 -12.06 -4.57 -36.52
CA GLY A 234 -13.00 -3.49 -36.20
C GLY A 234 -12.56 -2.55 -35.07
N GLU A 235 -11.44 -2.80 -34.38
CA GLU A 235 -10.93 -1.91 -33.34
C GLU A 235 -9.84 -0.94 -33.83
N SER A 236 -9.71 0.19 -33.13
CA SER A 236 -8.65 1.16 -33.40
C SER A 236 -7.25 0.54 -33.22
N LYS A 237 -6.42 0.72 -34.24
CA LYS A 237 -5.00 0.34 -34.31
C LYS A 237 -4.06 1.41 -33.75
N ALA A 238 -4.59 2.48 -33.16
CA ALA A 238 -3.78 3.52 -32.53
C ALA A 238 -2.95 2.94 -31.37
N MET A 239 -1.71 3.44 -31.21
CA MET A 239 -0.77 2.96 -30.20
C MET A 239 -1.36 2.93 -28.78
N ASP A 240 -2.10 3.97 -28.38
CA ASP A 240 -2.72 4.02 -27.04
C ASP A 240 -3.75 2.90 -26.81
N ASN A 241 -4.48 2.51 -27.85
CA ASN A 241 -5.45 1.40 -27.77
C ASN A 241 -4.73 0.05 -27.75
N ARG A 242 -3.66 -0.13 -28.53
CA ARG A 242 -2.80 -1.31 -28.45
C ARG A 242 -2.19 -1.48 -27.05
N LEU A 243 -1.70 -0.40 -26.43
CA LEU A 243 -1.16 -0.42 -25.07
C LEU A 243 -2.23 -0.73 -24.02
N LYS A 244 -3.46 -0.20 -24.16
CA LYS A 244 -4.58 -0.58 -23.30
C LYS A 244 -4.88 -2.09 -23.40
N ARG A 245 -4.90 -2.67 -24.59
CA ARG A 245 -5.09 -4.12 -24.80
C ARG A 245 -3.95 -4.93 -24.20
N ALA A 246 -2.70 -4.52 -24.42
CA ALA A 246 -1.54 -5.12 -23.78
C ALA A 246 -1.66 -5.11 -22.24
N TRP A 247 -2.14 -4.01 -21.66
CA TRP A 247 -2.39 -3.92 -20.22
C TRP A 247 -3.47 -4.90 -19.75
N ARG A 248 -4.59 -5.03 -20.47
CA ARG A 248 -5.64 -6.01 -20.15
C ARG A 248 -5.10 -7.45 -20.17
N HIS A 249 -4.26 -7.78 -21.15
CA HIS A 249 -3.61 -9.10 -21.21
C HIS A 249 -2.65 -9.32 -20.02
N PHE A 250 -1.93 -8.28 -19.60
CA PHE A 250 -1.09 -8.35 -18.40
C PHE A 250 -1.91 -8.50 -17.12
N GLN A 251 -3.06 -7.82 -17.00
CA GLN A 251 -3.98 -8.00 -15.87
C GLN A 251 -4.48 -9.44 -15.76
N LEU A 252 -4.91 -10.02 -16.89
CA LEU A 252 -5.35 -11.41 -16.93
C LEU A 252 -4.23 -12.37 -16.49
N PHE A 253 -3.01 -12.19 -17.00
CA PHE A 253 -1.85 -12.98 -16.58
C PHE A 253 -1.60 -12.89 -15.07
N MET A 254 -1.68 -11.69 -14.49
CA MET A 254 -1.49 -11.50 -13.05
C MET A 254 -2.58 -12.18 -12.23
N GLU A 255 -3.84 -12.11 -12.67
CA GLU A 255 -4.97 -12.78 -12.01
C GLU A 255 -4.81 -14.30 -12.06
N THR A 256 -4.46 -14.87 -13.22
CA THR A 256 -4.26 -16.31 -13.41
C THR A 256 -3.09 -16.85 -12.58
N GLU A 257 -1.95 -16.17 -12.60
CA GLU A 257 -0.74 -16.59 -11.88
C GLU A 257 -0.75 -16.18 -10.39
N GLN A 258 -1.80 -15.49 -9.93
CA GLN A 258 -1.89 -14.90 -8.58
C GLN A 258 -0.68 -14.01 -8.24
N LEU A 259 -0.18 -13.27 -9.22
CA LEU A 259 0.93 -12.34 -9.09
C LEU A 259 0.41 -10.91 -8.89
N HIS A 260 1.23 -10.06 -8.27
CA HIS A 260 0.88 -8.65 -8.05
C HIS A 260 2.08 -7.73 -8.31
N VAL A 261 1.83 -6.61 -8.98
CA VAL A 261 2.80 -5.53 -9.22
C VAL A 261 2.46 -4.30 -8.37
N GLY A 262 3.49 -3.67 -7.80
CA GLY A 262 3.34 -2.57 -6.86
C GLY A 262 3.64 -1.18 -7.42
N GLY A 263 4.22 -1.08 -8.62
CA GLY A 263 4.70 0.19 -9.21
C GLY A 263 4.05 0.59 -10.53
N ILE A 264 3.23 -0.27 -11.15
CA ILE A 264 2.54 0.02 -12.41
C ILE A 264 1.03 -0.23 -12.30
N ARG A 265 0.22 0.64 -12.92
CA ARG A 265 -1.26 0.62 -12.88
C ARG A 265 -1.91 0.64 -14.26
N SER A 266 -1.14 0.95 -15.30
CA SER A 266 -1.56 0.95 -16.70
C SER A 266 -0.34 0.98 -17.62
N PHE A 267 -0.49 0.55 -18.87
CA PHE A 267 0.45 0.88 -19.95
C PHE A 267 -0.03 2.12 -20.69
N SER A 268 0.88 3.05 -20.92
CA SER A 268 0.65 4.28 -21.69
C SER A 268 1.97 4.77 -22.28
N LYS A 269 1.91 5.60 -23.32
CA LYS A 269 3.10 6.22 -23.91
C LYS A 269 3.94 6.95 -22.87
N LYS A 270 3.29 7.74 -22.00
CA LYS A 270 3.94 8.46 -20.88
C LYS A 270 4.69 7.50 -19.95
N LYS A 271 4.10 6.35 -19.61
CA LYS A 271 4.70 5.38 -18.67
C LYS A 271 5.90 4.63 -19.27
N MET A 272 5.94 4.53 -20.59
CA MET A 272 7.04 3.94 -21.36
C MET A 272 8.04 4.99 -21.85
N HIS A 273 7.85 6.26 -21.48
CA HIS A 273 8.63 7.40 -21.99
C HIS A 273 8.72 7.41 -23.53
N TYR A 274 7.63 6.97 -24.18
CA TYR A 274 7.52 6.86 -25.63
C TYR A 274 6.92 8.13 -26.22
N GLY A 275 7.56 8.69 -27.24
CA GLY A 275 7.14 9.95 -27.90
C GLY A 275 7.90 11.19 -27.43
N THR A 276 8.80 11.08 -26.45
CA THR A 276 9.77 12.13 -26.14
C THR A 276 10.76 12.22 -27.31
N LYS A 277 10.78 13.34 -28.05
CA LYS A 277 11.62 13.52 -29.24
C LYS A 277 13.09 13.19 -28.90
N GLY A 278 13.68 12.25 -29.64
CA GLY A 278 15.10 11.92 -29.54
C GLY A 278 15.53 11.06 -28.35
N SER A 279 14.63 10.36 -27.65
CA SER A 279 15.01 9.44 -26.56
C SER A 279 14.45 8.03 -26.72
N TYR A 280 15.21 7.02 -26.30
CA TYR A 280 14.77 5.63 -26.28
C TYR A 280 13.77 5.35 -25.13
N PRO A 281 12.75 4.51 -25.36
CA PRO A 281 11.75 4.18 -24.36
C PRO A 281 12.33 3.37 -23.19
N TRP A 282 11.71 3.54 -22.02
CA TRP A 282 11.97 2.73 -20.84
C TRP A 282 10.74 2.71 -19.93
N LEU A 283 10.55 1.62 -19.17
CA LEU A 283 9.35 1.44 -18.38
C LEU A 283 9.51 1.94 -16.94
N GLY A 284 8.69 2.92 -16.54
CA GLY A 284 8.65 3.43 -15.17
C GLY A 284 7.98 2.48 -14.16
N CYS A 285 8.61 1.35 -13.81
CA CYS A 285 8.08 0.34 -12.88
C CYS A 285 9.09 -0.04 -11.78
N LYS A 286 8.70 -0.70 -10.68
CA LYS A 286 9.67 -1.13 -9.64
C LYS A 286 10.50 -2.33 -10.12
N GLY A 287 11.65 -2.55 -9.51
CA GLY A 287 12.52 -3.68 -9.87
C GLY A 287 11.87 -5.06 -9.68
N GLY A 288 10.94 -5.19 -8.74
CA GLY A 288 10.11 -6.39 -8.60
C GLY A 288 9.09 -6.57 -9.74
N ASP A 289 8.53 -5.46 -10.24
CA ASP A 289 7.57 -5.47 -11.35
C ASP A 289 8.24 -5.94 -12.65
N THR A 290 9.51 -5.55 -12.87
CA THR A 290 10.34 -6.00 -14.00
C THR A 290 10.36 -7.53 -14.13
N ILE A 291 10.46 -8.26 -13.02
CA ILE A 291 10.52 -9.74 -13.06
C ILE A 291 9.17 -10.34 -13.44
N VAL A 292 8.07 -9.77 -12.96
CA VAL A 292 6.71 -10.22 -13.32
C VAL A 292 6.44 -9.96 -14.80
N LEU A 293 6.87 -8.81 -15.32
CA LEU A 293 6.72 -8.45 -16.72
C LEU A 293 7.56 -9.35 -17.64
N LEU A 294 8.79 -9.70 -17.26
CA LEU A 294 9.60 -10.66 -18.04
C LEU A 294 8.91 -12.03 -18.13
N LYS A 295 8.30 -12.52 -17.02
CA LYS A 295 7.50 -13.76 -17.06
C LYS A 295 6.30 -13.65 -18.02
N TRP A 296 5.65 -12.49 -18.04
CA TRP A 296 4.54 -12.22 -18.95
C TRP A 296 4.98 -12.16 -20.42
N ILE A 297 6.10 -11.49 -20.73
CA ILE A 297 6.66 -11.48 -22.09
C ILE A 297 6.99 -12.91 -22.55
N ARG A 298 7.55 -13.75 -21.68
CA ARG A 298 7.83 -15.15 -21.99
C ARG A 298 6.56 -15.90 -22.43
N LEU A 299 5.45 -15.74 -21.70
CA LEU A 299 4.17 -16.32 -22.07
C LEU A 299 3.66 -15.76 -23.42
N LEU A 300 3.76 -14.45 -23.62
CA LEU A 300 3.31 -13.80 -24.85
C LEU A 300 4.02 -14.31 -26.09
N VAL A 301 5.33 -14.57 -26.01
CA VAL A 301 6.08 -15.11 -27.15
C VAL A 301 5.50 -16.46 -27.58
N VAL A 302 5.18 -17.34 -26.64
CA VAL A 302 4.55 -18.64 -26.94
C VAL A 302 3.20 -18.45 -27.63
N LEU A 303 2.36 -17.55 -27.11
CA LEU A 303 1.04 -17.28 -27.67
C LEU A 303 1.10 -16.67 -29.07
N PHE A 304 2.01 -15.72 -29.31
CA PHE A 304 2.14 -15.05 -30.60
C PHE A 304 2.75 -15.95 -31.67
N ARG A 305 3.70 -16.81 -31.31
CA ARG A 305 4.23 -17.84 -32.23
C ARG A 305 3.14 -18.80 -32.72
N ALA A 306 2.17 -19.12 -31.85
CA ALA A 306 1.05 -19.98 -32.22
C ALA A 306 0.02 -19.27 -33.12
N ARG A 307 -0.06 -17.93 -33.07
CA ARG A 307 -1.07 -17.13 -33.80
C ARG A 307 -0.60 -16.64 -35.17
N ASP A 308 0.68 -16.28 -35.32
CA ASP A 308 1.22 -15.65 -36.54
C ASP A 308 2.50 -16.37 -37.02
N PRO A 309 2.40 -17.25 -38.04
CA PRO A 309 3.53 -18.03 -38.55
C PRO A 309 4.40 -17.29 -39.59
N THR A 310 4.28 -15.97 -39.76
CA THR A 310 5.13 -15.23 -40.71
C THR A 310 6.62 -15.29 -40.35
N LEU A 311 7.48 -15.56 -41.35
CA LEU A 311 8.90 -15.85 -41.15
C LEU A 311 9.69 -14.68 -40.48
N GLU A 312 9.32 -13.43 -40.75
CA GLU A 312 9.96 -12.25 -40.14
C GLU A 312 9.58 -12.09 -38.66
N ASN A 313 8.30 -12.30 -38.30
CA ASN A 313 7.84 -12.22 -36.92
C ASN A 313 8.38 -13.37 -36.06
N LEU A 314 8.54 -14.58 -36.63
CA LEU A 314 9.13 -15.72 -35.93
C LEU A 314 10.56 -15.42 -35.45
N ARG A 315 11.42 -14.83 -36.29
CA ARG A 315 12.80 -14.48 -35.90
C ARG A 315 12.86 -13.43 -34.79
N ILE A 316 11.98 -12.42 -34.85
CA ILE A 316 11.87 -11.40 -33.79
C ILE A 316 11.45 -12.04 -32.47
N LEU A 317 10.46 -12.93 -32.52
CA LEU A 317 9.97 -13.65 -31.35
C LEU A 317 11.05 -14.56 -30.74
N GLU A 318 11.88 -15.22 -31.55
CA GLU A 318 13.04 -16.00 -31.08
C GLU A 318 14.08 -15.13 -30.36
N TRP A 319 14.38 -13.94 -30.88
CA TRP A 319 15.30 -13.02 -30.21
C TRP A 319 14.72 -12.49 -28.89
N ILE A 320 13.42 -12.22 -28.84
CA ILE A 320 12.71 -11.81 -27.61
C ILE A 320 12.70 -12.95 -26.60
N GLU A 321 12.41 -14.18 -27.02
CA GLU A 321 12.45 -15.38 -26.18
C GLU A 321 13.83 -15.55 -25.55
N ARG A 322 14.87 -15.56 -26.39
CA ARG A 322 16.27 -15.70 -25.96
C ARG A 322 16.65 -14.61 -24.96
N ALA A 323 16.29 -13.36 -25.24
CA ALA A 323 16.57 -12.25 -24.34
C ALA A 323 15.81 -12.38 -23.01
N THR A 324 14.50 -12.66 -23.07
CA THR A 324 13.63 -12.80 -21.90
C THR A 324 14.09 -13.93 -20.99
N ASP A 325 14.39 -15.10 -21.56
CA ASP A 325 14.86 -16.27 -20.81
C ASP A 325 16.27 -16.06 -20.25
N GLY A 326 17.16 -15.40 -21.00
CA GLY A 326 18.47 -14.98 -20.50
C GLY A 326 18.36 -14.04 -19.30
N GLY A 327 17.47 -13.04 -19.39
CA GLY A 327 17.22 -12.06 -18.34
C GLY A 327 16.59 -12.67 -17.08
N LEU A 328 15.59 -13.54 -17.25
CA LEU A 328 15.00 -14.31 -16.15
C LEU A 328 16.02 -15.24 -15.51
N GLY A 329 16.77 -15.99 -16.32
CA GLY A 329 17.79 -16.93 -15.88
C GLY A 329 18.91 -16.25 -15.08
N PHE A 330 19.38 -15.08 -15.52
CA PHE A 330 20.35 -14.30 -14.75
C PHE A 330 19.77 -13.84 -13.41
N SER A 331 18.61 -13.16 -13.44
CA SER A 331 18.00 -12.56 -12.24
C SER A 331 17.55 -13.60 -11.20
N GLN A 332 16.97 -14.72 -11.63
CA GLN A 332 16.58 -15.82 -10.75
C GLN A 332 17.79 -16.65 -10.33
N GLY A 333 18.74 -16.86 -11.23
CA GLY A 333 19.93 -17.67 -10.98
C GLY A 333 20.84 -17.07 -9.90
N ILE A 334 21.07 -15.76 -9.89
CA ILE A 334 21.87 -15.11 -8.83
C ILE A 334 21.22 -15.23 -7.43
N HIS A 335 19.89 -15.28 -7.34
CA HIS A 335 19.20 -15.51 -6.06
C HIS A 335 18.85 -16.96 -5.78
N GLY A 336 19.10 -17.88 -6.71
CA GLY A 336 18.95 -19.32 -6.51
C GLY A 336 20.15 -19.97 -5.83
N HIS A 337 21.22 -19.21 -5.58
CA HIS A 337 22.50 -19.70 -5.06
C HIS A 337 23.00 -18.89 -3.86
N GLY A 338 23.89 -19.53 -3.09
CA GLY A 338 24.67 -18.87 -2.04
C GLY A 338 25.75 -17.92 -2.59
N ILE A 339 26.68 -17.53 -1.71
CA ILE A 339 27.74 -16.55 -1.99
C ILE A 339 28.72 -17.04 -3.05
N TRP A 340 28.95 -18.35 -3.13
CA TRP A 340 29.89 -18.98 -4.06
C TRP A 340 29.14 -19.73 -5.14
N LEU A 341 29.48 -19.44 -6.40
CA LEU A 341 28.99 -20.15 -7.56
C LEU A 341 30.02 -21.21 -7.98
N GLY A 342 29.56 -22.46 -8.12
CA GLY A 342 30.36 -23.51 -8.77
C GLY A 342 30.49 -23.25 -10.27
N THR A 343 31.47 -23.88 -10.91
CA THR A 343 31.81 -23.69 -12.34
C THR A 343 30.62 -23.90 -13.27
N ALA A 344 29.77 -24.91 -13.00
CA ALA A 344 28.56 -25.17 -13.79
C ALA A 344 27.54 -24.03 -13.69
N CYS A 345 27.31 -23.51 -12.47
CA CYS A 345 26.39 -22.41 -12.22
C CYS A 345 26.93 -21.10 -12.83
N ALA A 346 28.24 -20.84 -12.69
CA ALA A 346 28.88 -19.69 -13.30
C ALA A 346 28.81 -19.74 -14.84
N ARG A 347 29.01 -20.92 -15.45
CA ARG A 347 28.84 -21.14 -16.89
C ARG A 347 27.41 -20.90 -17.35
N HIS A 348 26.42 -21.39 -16.58
CA HIS A 348 25.01 -21.15 -16.88
C HIS A 348 24.66 -19.66 -16.82
N LEU A 349 25.05 -18.95 -15.75
CA LEU A 349 24.82 -17.51 -15.63
C LEU A 349 25.53 -16.71 -16.73
N CYS A 350 26.75 -17.11 -17.12
CA CYS A 350 27.47 -16.55 -18.25
C CYS A 350 26.65 -16.66 -19.55
N ALA A 351 26.09 -17.85 -19.82
CA ALA A 351 25.21 -18.08 -20.97
C ALA A 351 23.91 -17.27 -20.89
N CYS A 352 23.30 -17.13 -19.69
CA CYS A 352 22.11 -16.30 -19.49
C CYS A 352 22.36 -14.82 -19.84
N VAL A 353 23.47 -14.25 -19.36
CA VAL A 353 23.86 -12.87 -19.70
C VAL A 353 24.12 -12.74 -21.20
N ALA A 354 24.85 -13.69 -21.80
CA ALA A 354 25.11 -13.70 -23.24
C ALA A 354 23.82 -13.75 -24.07
N ASN A 355 22.85 -14.58 -23.67
CA ASN A 355 21.55 -14.69 -24.32
C ASN A 355 20.75 -13.37 -24.24
N PHE A 356 20.76 -12.72 -23.06
CA PHE A 356 20.12 -11.40 -22.90
C PHE A 356 20.76 -10.35 -23.81
N THR A 357 22.08 -10.20 -23.76
CA THR A 357 22.79 -9.16 -24.51
C THR A 357 22.72 -9.40 -26.02
N ALA A 358 22.87 -10.65 -26.48
CA ALA A 358 22.77 -10.98 -27.90
C ALA A 358 21.36 -10.74 -28.45
N GLY A 359 20.32 -11.20 -27.74
CA GLY A 359 18.94 -10.93 -28.14
C GLY A 359 18.61 -9.44 -28.16
N TYR A 360 19.09 -8.68 -27.18
CA TYR A 360 18.96 -7.21 -27.16
C TYR A 360 19.64 -6.56 -28.38
N CYS A 361 20.89 -6.94 -28.69
CA CYS A 361 21.61 -6.38 -29.84
C CYS A 361 20.95 -6.72 -31.18
N HIS A 362 20.44 -7.95 -31.35
CA HIS A 362 19.70 -8.32 -32.57
C HIS A 362 18.42 -7.50 -32.72
N LEU A 363 17.67 -7.29 -31.63
CA LEU A 363 16.47 -6.44 -31.64
C LEU A 363 16.82 -4.97 -31.91
N ALA A 364 17.93 -4.47 -31.37
CA ALA A 364 18.43 -3.14 -31.65
C ALA A 364 18.82 -2.95 -33.11
N GLN A 365 19.57 -3.90 -33.68
CA GLN A 365 19.95 -3.88 -35.09
C GLN A 365 18.72 -3.94 -36.00
N PHE A 366 17.74 -4.79 -35.67
CA PHE A 366 16.48 -4.89 -36.40
C PHE A 366 15.71 -3.55 -36.38
N CYS A 367 15.52 -2.99 -35.18
CA CYS A 367 14.80 -1.73 -35.02
C CYS A 367 15.52 -0.57 -35.70
N TYR A 368 16.85 -0.53 -35.65
CA TYR A 368 17.67 0.45 -36.37
C TYR A 368 17.42 0.38 -37.89
N LYS A 369 17.47 -0.82 -38.48
CA LYS A 369 17.19 -1.04 -39.91
C LYS A 369 15.76 -0.66 -40.32
N LYS A 370 14.80 -0.80 -39.40
CA LYS A 370 13.39 -0.42 -39.62
C LYS A 370 13.09 1.04 -39.21
N HIS A 371 14.10 1.84 -38.88
CA HIS A 371 13.96 3.21 -38.37
C HIS A 371 13.03 3.34 -37.14
N LEU A 372 12.99 2.31 -36.30
CA LEU A 372 12.26 2.28 -35.04
C LEU A 372 13.20 2.65 -33.88
N LEU A 373 12.94 3.78 -33.23
CA LEU A 373 13.71 4.24 -32.06
C LEU A 373 13.28 3.52 -30.77
N LEU A 374 13.53 2.20 -30.68
CA LEU A 374 13.05 1.36 -29.58
C LEU A 374 14.16 0.88 -28.64
N PHE A 375 15.26 0.33 -29.15
CA PHE A 375 16.31 -0.27 -28.30
C PHE A 375 17.57 0.60 -28.31
N GLY A 376 17.86 1.25 -27.19
CA GLY A 376 19.04 2.10 -27.03
C GLY A 376 20.24 1.32 -26.51
N MET A 377 21.43 1.59 -27.04
CA MET A 377 22.69 1.07 -26.51
C MET A 377 23.12 1.96 -25.34
N THR A 378 23.11 1.42 -24.12
CA THR A 378 23.34 2.20 -22.88
C THR A 378 24.55 1.70 -22.10
N PRO A 379 25.18 2.56 -21.27
CA PRO A 379 26.20 2.15 -20.32
C PRO A 379 25.82 0.96 -19.45
N LYS A 380 24.55 0.86 -19.03
CA LYS A 380 24.07 -0.28 -18.23
C LYS A 380 24.07 -1.60 -19.00
N LEU A 381 23.84 -1.59 -20.32
CA LEU A 381 24.00 -2.78 -21.16
C LEU A 381 25.46 -3.24 -21.18
N HIS A 382 26.40 -2.31 -21.34
CA HIS A 382 27.84 -2.59 -21.30
C HIS A 382 28.28 -3.14 -19.93
N LEU A 383 27.82 -2.54 -18.83
CA LEU A 383 28.11 -3.01 -17.48
C LEU A 383 27.50 -4.39 -17.19
N LEU A 384 26.41 -4.77 -17.88
CA LEU A 384 25.89 -6.13 -17.83
C LEU A 384 26.87 -7.12 -18.48
N CYS A 385 27.50 -6.76 -19.61
CA CYS A 385 28.53 -7.60 -20.26
C CYS A 385 29.73 -7.88 -19.34
N HIS A 386 30.06 -6.95 -18.46
CA HIS A 386 31.12 -7.13 -17.48
C HIS A 386 30.85 -8.27 -16.48
N PHE A 387 29.59 -8.56 -16.11
CA PHE A 387 29.26 -9.77 -15.32
C PHE A 387 29.61 -11.05 -16.10
N ARG A 388 29.33 -11.08 -17.42
CA ARG A 388 29.69 -12.21 -18.28
C ARG A 388 31.20 -12.40 -18.32
N VAL A 389 31.98 -11.33 -18.48
CA VAL A 389 33.45 -11.38 -18.51
C VAL A 389 34.00 -11.97 -17.20
N GLU A 390 33.49 -11.52 -16.04
CA GLU A 390 33.93 -12.05 -14.74
C GLU A 390 33.57 -13.52 -14.56
N LEU A 391 32.34 -13.92 -14.91
CA LEU A 391 31.89 -15.31 -14.84
C LEU A 391 32.70 -16.21 -15.79
N ALA A 392 32.97 -15.74 -17.02
CA ALA A 392 33.76 -16.48 -18.01
C ALA A 392 35.21 -16.68 -17.54
N ARG A 393 35.84 -15.63 -16.99
CA ARG A 393 37.19 -15.75 -16.39
C ARG A 393 37.20 -16.78 -15.26
N ALA A 394 36.26 -16.70 -14.32
CA ALA A 394 36.20 -17.68 -13.22
C ALA A 394 36.01 -19.12 -13.72
N VAL A 395 35.21 -19.32 -14.77
CA VAL A 395 35.03 -20.63 -15.41
C VAL A 395 36.31 -21.11 -16.09
N SER A 396 37.03 -20.23 -16.80
CA SER A 396 38.31 -20.53 -17.45
C SER A 396 39.40 -20.88 -16.44
N ASP A 397 39.47 -20.14 -15.33
CA ASP A 397 40.43 -20.34 -14.25
C ASP A 397 40.10 -21.57 -13.39
N GLY A 398 38.93 -22.20 -13.57
CA GLY A 398 38.47 -23.32 -12.76
C GLY A 398 38.19 -22.97 -11.30
N ARG A 399 37.99 -21.69 -10.97
CA ARG A 399 37.82 -21.20 -9.59
C ARG A 399 36.36 -20.90 -9.24
N PRO A 400 35.95 -21.03 -7.96
CA PRO A 400 34.65 -20.54 -7.50
C PRO A 400 34.48 -19.05 -7.82
N CYS A 401 33.31 -18.69 -8.35
CA CYS A 401 32.98 -17.30 -8.66
C CYS A 401 32.16 -16.71 -7.51
N LEU A 402 32.45 -15.46 -7.12
CA LEU A 402 31.61 -14.75 -6.17
C LEU A 402 30.27 -14.42 -6.84
N ASN A 403 29.17 -14.77 -6.19
CA ASN A 403 27.84 -14.54 -6.72
C ASN A 403 27.55 -13.04 -6.83
N PRO A 404 27.15 -12.51 -8.01
CA PRO A 404 26.73 -11.11 -8.16
C PRO A 404 25.68 -10.64 -7.15
N ALA A 405 24.85 -11.55 -6.62
CA ALA A 405 23.85 -11.23 -5.59
C ALA A 405 24.45 -10.67 -4.29
N VAL A 406 25.75 -10.87 -4.02
CA VAL A 406 26.46 -10.24 -2.89
C VAL A 406 26.39 -8.71 -2.98
N PHE A 407 26.43 -8.18 -4.20
CA PHE A 407 26.41 -6.74 -4.46
C PHE A 407 25.04 -6.21 -4.88
N ASP A 408 23.99 -7.03 -4.80
CA ASP A 408 22.61 -6.61 -5.10
C ASP A 408 22.13 -5.58 -4.06
N CYS A 409 21.61 -4.46 -4.55
CA CYS A 409 21.13 -3.36 -3.71
C CYS A 409 19.62 -3.39 -3.43
N SER A 410 18.86 -4.42 -3.82
CA SER A 410 17.40 -4.46 -3.59
C SER A 410 17.00 -4.31 -2.12
N THR A 411 17.73 -4.96 -1.20
CA THR A 411 17.49 -4.85 0.25
C THR A 411 18.15 -3.58 0.83
N SER A 412 19.20 -3.08 0.18
CA SER A 412 19.81 -1.79 0.53
C SER A 412 18.86 -0.63 0.22
N GLU A 413 18.13 -0.68 -0.90
CA GLU A 413 17.08 0.29 -1.27
C GLU A 413 15.96 0.34 -0.20
N ASP A 414 15.53 -0.82 0.31
CA ASP A 414 14.58 -0.87 1.44
C ASP A 414 15.18 -0.22 2.70
N PHE A 415 16.48 -0.41 2.97
CA PHE A 415 17.18 0.24 4.08
C PHE A 415 17.22 1.76 3.92
N ILE A 416 17.62 2.26 2.76
CA ILE A 416 17.63 3.69 2.41
C ILE A 416 16.24 4.28 2.58
N GLY A 417 15.21 3.64 2.02
CA GLY A 417 13.83 4.07 2.17
C GLY A 417 13.37 4.12 3.63
N ARG A 418 13.86 3.20 4.47
CA ARG A 418 13.58 3.19 5.93
C ARG A 418 14.27 4.33 6.67
N VAL A 419 15.54 4.61 6.39
CA VAL A 419 16.28 5.73 6.99
C VAL A 419 15.65 7.06 6.55
N CYS A 420 15.35 7.21 5.26
CA CYS A 420 14.66 8.39 4.72
C CYS A 420 13.27 8.59 5.33
N ARG A 421 12.52 7.51 5.61
CA ARG A 421 11.25 7.60 6.34
C ARG A 421 11.42 8.17 7.76
N GLN A 422 12.50 7.82 8.45
CA GLN A 422 12.78 8.35 9.77
C GLN A 422 13.16 9.82 9.70
N SER A 423 14.03 10.19 8.74
CA SER A 423 14.49 11.55 8.55
C SER A 423 13.35 12.51 8.20
N ARG A 424 12.37 12.08 7.39
CA ARG A 424 11.16 12.86 7.08
C ARG A 424 10.27 13.18 8.28
N ARG A 425 10.41 12.45 9.39
CA ARG A 425 9.62 12.65 10.63
C ARG A 425 10.36 13.50 11.65
N MET A 426 11.43 14.16 11.24
CA MET A 426 12.28 14.98 12.09
C MET A 426 12.30 16.40 11.56
N ALA A 427 12.21 17.38 12.46
CA ALA A 427 12.49 18.75 12.10
C ALA A 427 14.00 18.88 11.80
N PHE A 428 14.34 19.54 10.69
CA PHE A 428 15.72 19.86 10.40
C PHE A 428 16.22 20.94 11.38
N LYS A 429 17.25 20.61 12.15
CA LYS A 429 17.98 21.56 13.01
C LYS A 429 19.48 21.34 12.77
N ARG A 430 20.15 22.34 12.20
CA ARG A 430 21.59 22.30 11.87
C ARG A 430 22.41 21.83 13.07
N GLY A 431 23.30 20.87 12.87
CA GLY A 431 24.16 20.28 13.90
C GLY A 431 23.48 19.28 14.87
N ARG A 432 22.14 19.15 14.84
CA ARG A 432 21.40 18.14 15.64
C ARG A 432 20.73 17.06 14.80
N PHE A 433 20.42 17.36 13.53
CA PHE A 433 19.67 16.46 12.66
C PHE A 433 20.34 15.09 12.49
N GLU A 434 21.63 15.06 12.22
CA GLU A 434 22.42 13.83 11.99
C GLU A 434 22.42 12.96 13.26
N ARG A 435 22.62 13.59 14.42
CA ARG A 435 22.60 12.93 15.73
C ARG A 435 21.22 12.36 16.05
N ASP A 436 20.16 13.13 15.85
CA ASP A 436 18.80 12.68 16.15
C ASP A 436 18.36 11.55 15.19
N LEU A 437 18.83 11.59 13.94
CA LEU A 437 18.51 10.57 12.93
C LEU A 437 19.18 9.26 13.32
N LEU A 438 20.45 9.33 13.74
CA LEU A 438 21.16 8.19 14.28
C LEU A 438 20.48 7.62 15.52
N ASN A 439 20.07 8.47 16.47
CA ASN A 439 19.38 8.02 17.68
C ASN A 439 18.07 7.29 17.35
N ARG A 440 17.29 7.80 16.39
CA ARG A 440 16.07 7.13 15.92
C ARG A 440 16.37 5.83 15.18
N TYR A 441 17.45 5.80 14.41
CA TYR A 441 17.95 4.58 13.76
C TYR A 441 18.27 3.52 14.82
N LEU A 442 19.08 3.86 15.83
CA LEU A 442 19.48 2.96 16.92
C LEU A 442 18.28 2.46 17.72
N LEU A 443 17.34 3.35 18.06
CA LEU A 443 16.10 2.99 18.75
C LEU A 443 15.26 2.01 17.90
N LYS A 444 15.17 2.25 16.59
CA LYS A 444 14.43 1.35 15.70
C LYS A 444 15.11 0.00 15.55
N CYS A 445 16.43 -0.02 15.40
CA CYS A 445 17.23 -1.24 15.43
C CYS A 445 16.97 -2.03 16.70
N ARG A 446 16.98 -1.38 17.89
CA ARG A 446 16.67 -2.02 19.17
C ARG A 446 15.31 -2.71 19.15
N PHE A 447 14.25 -2.05 18.70
CA PHE A 447 12.92 -2.65 18.63
C PHE A 447 12.84 -3.82 17.63
N VAL A 448 13.47 -3.69 16.46
CA VAL A 448 13.48 -4.75 15.45
C VAL A 448 14.24 -5.97 15.95
N ILE A 449 15.39 -5.75 16.59
CA ILE A 449 16.21 -6.81 17.20
C ILE A 449 15.47 -7.48 18.36
N SER A 450 14.83 -6.72 19.25
CA SER A 450 14.02 -7.28 20.35
C SER A 450 12.92 -8.19 19.81
N LYS A 451 12.14 -7.68 18.84
CA LYS A 451 11.06 -8.45 18.22
C LYS A 451 11.56 -9.71 17.50
N PHE A 452 12.74 -9.62 16.88
CA PHE A 452 13.37 -10.77 16.23
C PHE A 452 13.80 -11.84 17.25
N ARG A 453 14.31 -11.43 18.43
CA ARG A 453 14.67 -12.34 19.52
C ARG A 453 13.44 -12.97 20.19
N ASP A 454 12.37 -12.21 20.37
CA ASP A 454 11.12 -12.70 20.98
C ASP A 454 10.42 -13.77 20.11
N TRP A 455 10.64 -13.74 18.79
CA TRP A 455 10.19 -14.78 17.86
C TRP A 455 11.06 -16.06 17.88
N GLY A 456 12.24 -16.03 18.51
CA GLY A 456 13.23 -17.10 18.50
C GLY A 456 13.18 -18.08 19.69
N THR A 457 12.07 -18.15 20.44
CA THR A 457 11.80 -18.95 21.66
C THR A 457 12.17 -18.28 23.00
N LEU A 458 11.26 -18.41 23.96
CA LEU A 458 11.42 -18.15 25.40
C LEU A 458 12.66 -18.86 26.01
N ARG A 459 13.27 -18.17 27.00
CA ARG A 459 14.34 -18.55 27.95
C ARG A 459 15.80 -18.30 27.55
N THR A 460 16.42 -17.28 28.17
CA THR A 460 17.40 -17.42 29.28
C THR A 460 18.07 -16.08 29.63
N LEU A 461 18.66 -16.01 30.83
CA LEU A 461 19.34 -14.89 31.54
C LEU A 461 20.22 -13.91 30.73
N ALA A 462 20.48 -14.13 29.45
CA ALA A 462 21.23 -13.27 28.55
C ALA A 462 20.61 -11.88 28.32
N GLY A 463 19.29 -11.74 28.53
CA GLY A 463 18.57 -10.47 28.38
C GLY A 463 19.04 -9.39 29.36
N ARG A 464 19.41 -9.77 30.59
CA ARG A 464 19.81 -8.79 31.64
C ARG A 464 21.20 -8.21 31.44
N TYR A 465 22.15 -8.97 30.89
CA TYR A 465 23.53 -8.48 30.67
C TYR A 465 23.68 -7.61 29.42
N CYS A 466 22.92 -7.89 28.34
CA CYS A 466 22.84 -6.98 27.20
C CYS A 466 22.11 -5.67 27.55
N LEU A 467 21.12 -5.73 28.46
CA LEU A 467 20.47 -4.54 29.02
C LEU A 467 21.49 -3.66 29.75
N ALA A 468 22.29 -4.25 30.64
CA ALA A 468 23.27 -3.52 31.45
C ALA A 468 24.40 -2.90 30.62
N ALA A 469 24.89 -3.55 29.55
CA ALA A 469 25.93 -2.99 28.68
C ALA A 469 25.42 -1.82 27.82
N ALA A 470 24.18 -1.92 27.31
CA ALA A 470 23.55 -0.83 26.56
C ALA A 470 23.16 0.36 27.46
N GLU A 471 22.75 0.10 28.71
CA GLU A 471 22.46 1.14 29.70
C GLU A 471 23.72 1.81 30.24
N LYS A 472 24.82 1.08 30.51
CA LYS A 472 26.10 1.68 30.90
C LYS A 472 26.74 2.54 29.81
N HIS A 473 26.56 2.19 28.52
CA HIS A 473 27.13 2.97 27.42
C HIS A 473 26.26 4.15 26.97
N ALA A 474 24.93 4.06 27.08
CA ALA A 474 24.05 5.20 26.85
C ALA A 474 24.15 6.27 27.96
N ALA A 475 24.55 5.87 29.17
CA ALA A 475 24.74 6.76 30.32
C ALA A 475 26.11 7.45 30.39
N LYS A 476 27.11 7.04 29.58
CA LYS A 476 28.39 7.77 29.49
C LYS A 476 28.24 8.92 28.49
N GLN A 477 28.23 10.12 29.06
CA GLN A 477 28.22 11.42 28.40
C GLN A 477 29.48 11.57 27.53
N TYR A 478 29.42 11.18 26.26
CA TYR A 478 30.49 11.45 25.28
C TYR A 478 30.22 12.77 24.56
N ASN A 479 30.99 13.79 24.93
CA ASN A 479 31.23 14.99 24.14
C ASN A 479 32.17 14.64 22.98
N TYR A 480 31.71 14.22 21.79
CA TYR A 480 32.64 14.14 20.64
C TYR A 480 32.00 14.41 19.28
N GLN A 481 32.68 15.27 18.53
CA GLN A 481 32.51 15.62 17.12
C GLN A 481 33.09 14.55 16.16
N THR A 482 33.29 13.30 16.60
CA THR A 482 33.91 12.25 15.78
C THR A 482 33.24 10.89 16.02
N PHE A 483 32.65 10.34 14.96
CA PHE A 483 31.99 9.05 14.88
C PHE A 483 33.01 7.91 14.99
N ASN A 484 32.73 6.84 15.74
CA ASN A 484 33.65 5.69 15.84
C ASN A 484 32.97 4.40 15.34
N VAL A 485 33.37 3.92 14.16
CA VAL A 485 32.94 2.64 13.56
C VAL A 485 33.16 1.45 14.52
N LEU A 486 34.20 1.49 15.37
CA LEU A 486 34.52 0.45 16.37
C LEU A 486 33.36 0.23 17.34
N HIS A 487 32.79 1.30 17.90
CA HIS A 487 31.71 1.21 18.89
C HIS A 487 30.43 0.56 18.32
N MET A 488 30.09 0.86 17.06
CA MET A 488 28.90 0.27 16.42
C MET A 488 29.11 -1.21 16.09
N LEU A 489 30.30 -1.58 15.62
CA LEU A 489 30.66 -2.97 15.35
C LEU A 489 30.73 -3.79 16.64
N GLU A 490 31.27 -3.24 17.73
CA GLU A 490 31.35 -3.90 19.03
C GLU A 490 29.96 -4.20 19.62
N MET A 491 29.04 -3.21 19.61
CA MET A 491 27.65 -3.39 20.04
C MET A 491 26.94 -4.52 19.27
N LYS A 492 27.26 -4.70 17.98
CA LYS A 492 26.64 -5.70 17.12
C LYS A 492 27.36 -7.05 17.11
N LEU A 493 28.67 -7.10 17.30
CA LEU A 493 29.42 -8.33 17.56
C LEU A 493 28.88 -9.04 18.81
N HIS A 494 28.51 -8.28 19.85
CA HIS A 494 27.80 -8.84 21.00
C HIS A 494 26.44 -9.49 20.65
N LEU A 495 25.72 -8.96 19.66
CA LEU A 495 24.46 -9.53 19.16
C LEU A 495 24.69 -10.82 18.36
N TYR A 496 25.68 -10.86 17.48
CA TYR A 496 26.02 -12.07 16.70
C TYR A 496 26.63 -13.18 17.58
N ALA A 497 27.40 -12.82 18.61
CA ALA A 497 27.98 -13.77 19.56
C ALA A 497 26.94 -14.45 20.49
N PHE A 498 25.68 -13.99 20.51
CA PHE A 498 24.57 -14.60 21.26
C PHE A 498 23.80 -15.68 20.47
N MET A 499 24.19 -15.98 19.23
CA MET A 499 23.59 -17.07 18.47
C MET A 499 24.19 -18.44 18.87
N PRO A 500 23.40 -19.53 18.92
CA PRO A 500 23.90 -20.85 19.31
C PRO A 500 25.11 -21.27 18.47
N ARG A 501 26.12 -21.80 19.18
CA ARG A 501 27.46 -22.22 18.75
C ARG A 501 27.58 -22.51 17.24
N GLN A 502 28.40 -21.71 16.55
CA GLN A 502 29.09 -22.16 15.34
C GLN A 502 30.12 -23.21 15.78
N ARG A 503 29.82 -24.50 15.57
CA ARG A 503 30.82 -25.57 15.58
C ARG A 503 30.93 -26.10 14.14
N ASN A 504 32.16 -26.07 13.65
CA ASN A 504 32.71 -26.85 12.54
C ASN A 504 32.09 -26.68 11.15
N TYR A 505 32.58 -25.68 10.39
CA TYR A 505 32.67 -25.76 8.93
C TYR A 505 33.91 -24.98 8.45
N LEU A 506 35.08 -25.57 8.68
CA LEU A 506 36.18 -25.49 7.71
C LEU A 506 36.02 -26.78 6.89
N VAL A 507 35.46 -26.69 5.68
CA VAL A 507 35.35 -27.85 4.79
C VAL A 507 36.65 -27.95 4.01
N ASP A 508 37.35 -29.05 4.28
CA ASP A 508 38.46 -29.55 3.48
C ASP A 508 37.95 -29.92 2.09
N LEU A 509 38.46 -29.25 1.06
CA LEU A 509 38.06 -29.38 -0.34
C LEU A 509 38.78 -30.57 -0.98
N ARG A 510 38.50 -31.81 -0.57
CA ARG A 510 38.86 -33.01 -1.35
C ARG A 510 37.80 -34.09 -1.25
N SER A 511 37.34 -34.54 -2.42
CA SER A 511 36.54 -35.74 -2.72
C SER A 511 35.02 -35.69 -2.51
N ALA A 512 34.27 -35.70 -3.61
CA ALA A 512 32.98 -36.38 -3.70
C ALA A 512 32.68 -36.74 -5.18
N SER A 513 32.68 -38.05 -5.44
CA SER A 513 32.37 -38.74 -6.70
C SER A 513 30.84 -38.86 -6.91
N PRO A 514 30.35 -39.11 -8.13
CA PRO A 514 28.95 -38.88 -8.50
C PRO A 514 28.07 -40.12 -8.27
N ALA A 515 26.86 -39.91 -7.75
CA ALA A 515 25.83 -40.97 -7.72
C ALA A 515 24.47 -40.47 -8.24
N LYS A 516 24.16 -41.05 -9.41
CA LYS A 516 22.89 -41.53 -9.99
C LYS A 516 21.62 -40.67 -9.99
N VAL A 517 21.12 -40.59 -11.21
CA VAL A 517 19.91 -39.94 -11.74
C VAL A 517 18.63 -40.63 -11.26
N HIS A 518 17.62 -39.83 -10.91
CA HIS A 518 16.21 -40.16 -11.12
C HIS A 518 15.43 -38.90 -11.53
N ILE A 519 14.70 -39.01 -12.64
CA ILE A 519 13.73 -38.03 -13.17
C ILE A 519 12.38 -38.33 -12.48
N PRO A 520 11.63 -37.31 -12.01
CA PRO A 520 10.33 -37.06 -12.65
C PRO A 520 9.90 -35.59 -12.77
N TYR A 521 9.16 -35.40 -13.86
CA TYR A 521 8.06 -34.50 -14.22
C TYR A 521 7.69 -33.23 -13.41
N ILE A 522 7.24 -32.27 -14.21
CA ILE A 522 6.82 -30.89 -13.98
C ILE A 522 5.52 -30.82 -13.16
N ILE A 523 5.52 -30.08 -12.04
CA ILE A 523 4.32 -29.45 -11.46
C ILE A 523 4.69 -28.07 -10.90
N SER A 524 3.96 -27.05 -11.34
CA SER A 524 3.99 -25.68 -10.84
C SER A 524 3.66 -25.63 -9.35
N GLN A 525 4.53 -25.06 -8.51
CA GLN A 525 4.13 -24.69 -7.15
C GLN A 525 4.77 -23.38 -6.65
N ALA A 526 3.87 -22.58 -6.07
CA ALA A 526 3.99 -21.28 -5.44
C ALA A 526 5.32 -21.01 -4.72
N VAL A 527 5.91 -19.84 -5.00
CA VAL A 527 6.96 -19.25 -4.16
C VAL A 527 6.33 -18.15 -3.33
N MET A 528 6.37 -18.34 -2.01
CA MET A 528 5.85 -17.40 -1.02
C MET A 528 6.47 -16.01 -1.19
N GLY A 529 5.62 -15.06 -1.62
CA GLY A 529 5.91 -13.64 -1.59
C GLY A 529 5.98 -13.15 -0.15
N VAL A 530 7.12 -12.58 0.23
CA VAL A 530 7.21 -11.72 1.41
C VAL A 530 6.29 -10.52 1.15
N PRO A 531 5.41 -10.12 2.09
CA PRO A 531 4.51 -8.99 1.88
C PRO A 531 5.32 -7.72 1.60
N ALA A 532 5.14 -7.17 0.41
CA ALA A 532 5.75 -5.93 -0.02
C ALA A 532 5.39 -4.80 0.96
N SER A 533 6.40 -4.19 1.57
CA SER A 533 6.17 -2.97 2.34
C SER A 533 5.81 -1.83 1.38
N SER A 534 4.62 -1.25 1.56
CA SER A 534 4.10 -0.15 0.76
C SER A 534 4.80 1.16 1.10
N CYS A 535 5.97 1.44 0.51
CA CYS A 535 6.59 2.75 0.75
C CYS A 535 7.42 3.36 -0.39
N CYS A 536 7.44 2.77 -1.58
CA CYS A 536 7.98 3.46 -2.75
C CYS A 536 6.81 3.82 -3.66
N GLN A 537 6.06 4.87 -3.33
CA GLN A 537 5.19 5.57 -4.28
C GLN A 537 5.82 6.95 -4.42
N GLN A 538 6.20 7.33 -5.64
CA GLN A 538 6.98 8.52 -6.03
C GLN A 538 8.51 8.33 -6.00
N GLN A 539 9.01 7.56 -6.97
CA GLN A 539 10.25 7.90 -7.68
C GLN A 539 9.79 8.64 -8.94
N ASP A 540 9.88 9.96 -8.93
CA ASP A 540 9.89 10.78 -10.14
C ASP A 540 11.34 11.17 -10.42
N ASP A 541 11.72 10.95 -11.68
CA ASP A 541 12.90 11.36 -12.43
C ASP A 541 14.27 11.06 -11.78
N VAL A 542 14.73 9.82 -11.99
CA VAL A 542 16.15 9.61 -12.33
C VAL A 542 16.28 10.08 -13.78
N PRO A 543 17.24 10.96 -14.14
CA PRO A 543 17.47 11.27 -15.54
C PRO A 543 17.77 9.95 -16.25
N ALA A 544 16.90 9.53 -17.15
CA ALA A 544 17.30 8.58 -18.16
C ALA A 544 18.40 9.25 -18.98
N GLU A 545 19.52 8.55 -19.21
CA GLU A 545 20.54 8.96 -20.17
C GLU A 545 19.87 9.03 -21.55
N ALA A 546 19.38 10.23 -21.89
CA ALA A 546 18.83 10.53 -23.20
C ALA A 546 20.02 10.71 -24.15
N VAL A 547 20.40 9.63 -24.84
CA VAL A 547 21.24 9.74 -26.03
C VAL A 547 20.40 10.40 -27.11
N LYS A 548 20.54 11.73 -27.26
CA LYS A 548 19.92 12.50 -28.34
C LYS A 548 20.62 12.15 -29.65
N SER A 549 19.89 11.63 -30.63
CA SER A 549 20.35 11.54 -32.01
C SER A 549 19.80 12.72 -32.82
N GLU A 550 20.68 13.50 -33.42
CA GLU A 550 20.36 14.56 -34.38
C GLU A 550 20.63 13.99 -35.79
N ARG A 551 19.64 14.01 -36.67
CA ARG A 551 19.81 13.55 -38.06
C ARG A 551 20.56 14.62 -38.85
N LEU A 552 21.62 14.22 -39.55
CA LEU A 552 22.23 14.97 -40.65
C LEU A 552 21.20 15.13 -41.77
N GLU A 553 20.84 16.38 -42.09
CA GLU A 553 20.11 16.73 -43.30
C GLU A 553 21.07 16.64 -44.49
N ILE A 554 20.71 15.82 -45.47
CA ILE A 554 21.36 15.76 -46.78
C ILE A 554 20.55 16.66 -47.71
N GLU A 555 21.21 17.67 -48.26
CA GLU A 555 20.69 18.60 -49.26
C GLU A 555 20.22 17.83 -50.51
N ALA A 556 19.00 18.11 -50.95
CA ALA A 556 18.55 17.82 -52.30
C ALA A 556 17.88 19.08 -52.88
N GLY A 557 18.44 19.55 -54.00
CA GLY A 557 18.05 20.74 -54.73
C GLY A 557 16.72 20.67 -55.47
N PRO A 558 16.42 21.67 -56.32
CA PRO A 558 15.11 22.29 -56.38
C PRO A 558 14.23 21.75 -57.52
N HIS A 559 12.94 21.58 -57.25
CA HIS A 559 11.93 21.50 -58.31
C HIS A 559 10.68 22.31 -57.97
N THR A 560 10.65 23.50 -58.57
CA THR A 560 9.55 24.08 -59.35
C THR A 560 8.13 24.09 -58.78
N ARG A 561 7.75 25.30 -58.37
CA ARG A 561 6.48 26.03 -58.55
C ARG A 561 5.45 25.37 -59.48
N ASP A 562 4.23 25.27 -58.96
CA ASP A 562 2.99 25.92 -59.42
C ASP A 562 2.00 25.76 -58.25
N GLY A 563 1.22 26.72 -57.75
CA GLY A 563 0.71 27.97 -58.28
C GLY A 563 -0.75 28.03 -57.80
N ASN A 564 -1.03 28.76 -56.72
CA ASN A 564 -2.10 29.77 -56.70
C ASN A 564 -2.33 30.36 -55.29
N GLU A 565 -2.30 31.69 -55.33
CA GLU A 565 -2.56 32.67 -54.31
C GLU A 565 -4.04 32.69 -53.90
N ALA A 566 -4.30 32.99 -52.62
CA ALA A 566 -5.30 33.97 -52.20
C ALA A 566 -5.17 34.21 -50.68
N SER A 567 -4.62 35.38 -50.36
CA SER A 567 -4.93 36.31 -49.24
C SER A 567 -5.55 35.75 -47.95
N ASP A 568 -4.90 35.89 -46.80
CA ASP A 568 -4.93 37.09 -45.91
C ASP A 568 -6.33 37.56 -45.53
N ASN A 569 -6.82 37.06 -44.38
CA ASN A 569 -7.24 37.84 -43.21
C ASN A 569 -8.22 37.02 -42.36
N MET A 570 -7.77 36.52 -41.21
CA MET A 570 -8.60 36.45 -40.00
C MET A 570 -7.70 36.31 -38.78
N SER A 571 -7.30 37.48 -38.28
CA SER A 571 -7.30 37.89 -36.88
C SER A 571 -6.99 36.84 -35.82
N GLU A 572 -5.89 37.08 -35.10
CA GLU A 572 -5.82 37.10 -33.65
C GLU A 572 -7.20 37.14 -32.95
N GLN A 573 -7.76 35.97 -32.64
CA GLN A 573 -8.79 35.77 -31.62
C GLN A 573 -9.03 34.26 -31.47
N GLY A 574 -8.50 33.67 -30.40
CA GLY A 574 -8.67 32.23 -30.13
C GLY A 574 -7.74 31.61 -29.10
N MET A 575 -6.99 32.39 -28.32
CA MET A 575 -6.39 31.92 -27.07
C MET A 575 -7.05 32.67 -25.90
N ALA A 576 -8.31 32.34 -25.62
CA ALA A 576 -9.02 32.83 -24.45
C ALA A 576 -9.31 31.66 -23.49
N HIS A 577 -8.83 31.85 -22.25
CA HIS A 577 -9.22 31.19 -21.01
C HIS A 577 -8.90 29.70 -20.78
N ALA A 578 -7.67 29.45 -20.32
CA ALA A 578 -7.52 28.56 -19.17
C ALA A 578 -8.17 29.24 -17.95
N PRO A 579 -9.14 28.63 -17.24
CA PRO A 579 -9.74 29.21 -16.04
C PRO A 579 -8.65 29.44 -15.00
N SER A 580 -8.44 30.71 -14.67
CA SER A 580 -7.38 31.14 -13.78
C SER A 580 -7.68 30.75 -12.33
N VAL A 581 -6.62 30.54 -11.54
CA VAL A 581 -6.58 30.34 -10.08
C VAL A 581 -7.52 31.30 -9.30
N ILE A 582 -7.91 32.42 -9.90
CA ILE A 582 -8.84 33.44 -9.40
C ILE A 582 -10.25 32.88 -9.14
N GLU A 583 -10.78 31.99 -9.98
CA GLU A 583 -12.17 31.51 -9.82
C GLU A 583 -12.36 30.64 -8.57
N ALA A 584 -11.43 29.72 -8.30
CA ALA A 584 -11.43 28.91 -7.10
C ALA A 584 -11.21 29.73 -5.81
N ILE A 585 -10.37 30.77 -5.89
CA ILE A 585 -10.18 31.73 -4.80
C ILE A 585 -11.48 32.50 -4.53
N SER A 586 -12.22 32.86 -5.58
CA SER A 586 -13.44 33.67 -5.48
C SER A 586 -14.67 32.95 -4.92
N LEU A 587 -14.63 31.60 -4.79
CA LEU A 587 -15.78 30.77 -4.39
C LEU A 587 -17.05 31.05 -5.21
N ARG A 588 -16.89 31.41 -6.49
CA ARG A 588 -17.99 31.61 -7.45
C ARG A 588 -18.08 30.40 -8.37
N VAL A 589 -19.30 30.05 -8.78
CA VAL A 589 -19.55 28.99 -9.76
C VAL A 589 -20.53 29.49 -10.80
N ASP A 590 -20.30 29.09 -12.04
CA ASP A 590 -21.21 29.35 -13.14
C ASP A 590 -22.48 28.50 -12.98
N ARG A 591 -23.65 29.14 -13.15
CA ARG A 591 -24.95 28.49 -12.93
C ARG A 591 -25.19 27.34 -13.91
N GLU A 592 -24.58 27.39 -15.09
CA GLU A 592 -24.74 26.38 -16.14
C GLU A 592 -24.12 25.01 -15.79
N VAL A 593 -23.18 24.97 -14.83
CA VAL A 593 -22.51 23.72 -14.42
C VAL A 593 -23.01 23.19 -13.07
N VAL A 594 -23.95 23.87 -12.41
CA VAL A 594 -24.52 23.45 -11.12
C VAL A 594 -25.53 22.32 -11.35
N ARG A 595 -25.04 21.07 -11.28
CA ARG A 595 -25.86 19.86 -11.47
C ARG A 595 -25.82 18.91 -10.29
N GLY A 596 -26.95 18.31 -9.94
CA GLY A 596 -27.06 17.37 -8.83
C GLY A 596 -27.98 16.20 -9.12
N ILE A 597 -27.97 15.22 -8.22
CA ILE A 597 -28.73 13.97 -8.32
C ILE A 597 -29.47 13.71 -7.00
N PRO A 598 -30.71 13.18 -7.01
CA PRO A 598 -31.35 12.73 -5.77
C PRO A 598 -30.53 11.64 -5.06
N VAL A 599 -30.38 11.72 -3.73
CA VAL A 599 -29.57 10.75 -2.97
C VAL A 599 -30.03 9.31 -3.22
N THR A 600 -31.33 9.06 -3.26
CA THR A 600 -31.91 7.72 -3.56
C THR A 600 -31.45 7.14 -4.89
N ARG A 601 -31.34 7.96 -5.95
CA ARG A 601 -30.81 7.50 -7.25
C ARG A 601 -29.35 7.09 -7.15
N THR A 602 -28.57 7.67 -6.24
CA THR A 602 -27.17 7.24 -6.01
C THR A 602 -27.05 5.88 -5.34
N LEU A 603 -28.11 5.41 -4.69
CA LEU A 603 -28.16 4.13 -3.97
C LEU A 603 -28.72 2.98 -4.82
N ARG A 604 -29.35 3.28 -5.96
CA ARG A 604 -29.85 2.26 -6.90
C ARG A 604 -28.71 1.40 -7.44
N ASN A 605 -29.07 0.20 -7.91
CA ASN A 605 -28.15 -0.83 -8.39
C ASN A 605 -27.07 -1.16 -7.35
N HIS A 606 -27.49 -1.30 -6.09
CA HIS A 606 -26.63 -1.55 -4.94
C HIS A 606 -25.50 -0.51 -4.79
N GLY A 607 -25.78 0.77 -5.04
CA GLY A 607 -24.82 1.87 -4.93
C GLY A 607 -23.67 1.79 -5.94
N GLN A 608 -23.94 1.38 -7.19
CA GLN A 608 -22.92 1.24 -8.22
C GLN A 608 -22.09 2.51 -8.44
N LEU A 609 -22.71 3.69 -8.34
CA LEU A 609 -22.02 5.00 -8.45
C LEU A 609 -20.94 5.20 -7.38
N TRP A 610 -21.06 4.55 -6.23
CA TRP A 610 -20.09 4.64 -5.15
C TRP A 610 -18.95 3.63 -5.27
N LYS A 611 -19.13 2.57 -6.08
CA LYS A 611 -18.24 1.39 -6.14
C LYS A 611 -17.22 1.43 -7.28
N LYS A 612 -17.48 2.16 -8.36
CA LYS A 612 -16.60 2.22 -9.55
C LYS A 612 -16.20 3.66 -9.85
N SER A 613 -14.91 3.90 -10.02
CA SER A 613 -14.41 5.21 -10.46
C SER A 613 -14.79 5.45 -11.94
N PRO A 614 -15.12 6.69 -12.35
CA PRO A 614 -15.30 7.04 -13.76
C PRO A 614 -14.12 6.62 -14.63
N ALA A 615 -12.90 6.65 -14.07
CA ALA A 615 -11.68 6.24 -14.77
C ALA A 615 -11.71 4.77 -15.22
N ASP A 616 -12.49 3.93 -14.54
CA ASP A 616 -12.61 2.50 -14.81
C ASP A 616 -13.79 2.16 -15.74
N LEU A 617 -14.60 3.15 -16.13
CA LEU A 617 -15.75 2.99 -17.02
C LEU A 617 -15.36 3.24 -18.49
N ASP A 618 -16.05 2.57 -19.41
CA ASP A 618 -15.92 2.82 -20.84
C ASP A 618 -16.46 4.22 -21.22
N PRO A 619 -16.00 4.82 -22.35
CA PRO A 619 -16.38 6.18 -22.73
C PRO A 619 -17.89 6.43 -22.83
N ASN A 620 -18.65 5.45 -23.33
CA ASN A 620 -20.10 5.58 -23.49
C ASN A 620 -20.81 5.57 -22.13
N SER A 621 -20.37 4.72 -21.20
CA SER A 621 -20.87 4.73 -19.83
C SER A 621 -20.50 6.02 -19.07
N ARG A 622 -19.37 6.67 -19.39
CA ARG A 622 -18.96 7.95 -18.78
C ARG A 622 -19.86 9.11 -19.24
N LEU A 623 -20.25 9.15 -20.51
CA LEU A 623 -21.20 10.13 -21.03
C LEU A 623 -22.56 10.04 -20.31
N LYS A 624 -23.07 8.81 -20.14
CA LYS A 624 -24.33 8.52 -19.44
C LYS A 624 -24.32 8.89 -17.94
N LEU A 625 -23.16 9.22 -17.35
CA LEU A 625 -23.13 9.69 -15.95
C LEU A 625 -23.65 11.12 -15.81
N TRP A 626 -23.32 11.99 -16.77
CA TRP A 626 -23.75 13.39 -16.77
C TRP A 626 -25.27 13.51 -16.94
N GLU A 627 -25.87 12.64 -17.76
CA GLU A 627 -27.32 12.57 -17.98
C GLU A 627 -28.10 12.17 -16.71
N LYS A 628 -27.44 11.58 -15.71
CA LYS A 628 -28.10 11.20 -14.44
C LYS A 628 -28.28 12.36 -13.48
N SER A 629 -27.56 13.47 -13.68
CA SER A 629 -27.71 14.70 -12.91
C SER A 629 -28.61 15.69 -13.65
N GLN A 630 -29.21 16.62 -12.91
CA GLN A 630 -30.07 17.70 -13.44
C GLN A 630 -29.56 19.06 -12.98
N LEU A 631 -29.84 20.12 -13.74
CA LEU A 631 -29.52 21.50 -13.34
C LEU A 631 -30.26 21.90 -12.06
N LEU A 632 -29.57 22.59 -11.17
CA LEU A 632 -30.07 23.03 -9.87
C LEU A 632 -29.60 24.45 -9.56
N GLU A 633 -30.40 25.19 -8.80
CA GLU A 633 -29.98 26.47 -8.23
C GLU A 633 -29.12 26.29 -6.97
N GLN A 634 -29.38 25.22 -6.20
CA GLN A 634 -28.73 24.92 -4.93
C GLN A 634 -28.70 23.40 -4.67
N PHE A 635 -27.69 22.93 -3.92
CA PHE A 635 -27.65 21.56 -3.41
C PHE A 635 -28.19 21.49 -1.98
N ASP A 636 -29.00 20.46 -1.69
CA ASP A 636 -29.40 20.17 -0.31
C ASP A 636 -28.23 19.57 0.48
N VAL A 637 -27.42 18.73 -0.16
CA VAL A 637 -26.27 18.06 0.47
C VAL A 637 -25.08 17.98 -0.49
N PHE A 638 -23.90 18.35 -0.03
CA PHE A 638 -22.65 18.11 -0.73
C PHE A 638 -21.96 16.84 -0.20
N PHE A 639 -21.65 15.87 -1.07
CA PHE A 639 -20.88 14.69 -0.68
C PHE A 639 -19.42 14.79 -1.13
N SER A 640 -18.52 15.00 -0.15
CA SER A 640 -17.08 14.87 -0.32
C SER A 640 -16.69 13.40 -0.48
N HIS A 641 -15.93 12.97 -1.48
CA HIS A 641 -15.61 11.54 -1.54
C HIS A 641 -14.21 11.22 -2.03
N THR A 642 -13.71 10.06 -1.58
CA THR A 642 -12.44 9.49 -2.04
C THR A 642 -12.62 8.04 -2.47
N TRP A 643 -12.02 7.66 -3.59
CA TRP A 643 -11.97 6.26 -4.07
C TRP A 643 -11.10 5.35 -3.18
N ARG A 644 -10.33 5.91 -2.24
CA ARG A 644 -9.56 5.12 -1.24
C ARG A 644 -10.48 4.35 -0.28
N THR A 645 -11.66 4.89 0.03
CA THR A 645 -12.63 4.24 0.91
C THR A 645 -13.57 3.34 0.09
N PRO A 646 -13.69 2.04 0.40
CA PRO A 646 -14.54 1.13 -0.36
C PRO A 646 -15.98 1.62 -0.48
N GLY A 647 -16.48 1.72 -1.72
CA GLY A 647 -17.82 2.22 -2.03
C GLY A 647 -18.98 1.52 -1.32
N ARG A 648 -18.82 0.22 -1.03
CA ARG A 648 -19.82 -0.58 -0.30
C ARG A 648 -20.17 0.00 1.07
N TRP A 649 -19.21 0.62 1.76
CA TRP A 649 -19.46 1.20 3.08
C TRP A 649 -20.19 2.53 3.00
N LYS A 650 -19.94 3.32 1.95
CA LYS A 650 -20.71 4.54 1.65
C LYS A 650 -22.15 4.23 1.32
N PHE A 651 -22.36 3.21 0.50
CA PHE A 651 -23.69 2.69 0.19
C PHE A 651 -24.45 2.29 1.46
N ILE A 652 -23.86 1.45 2.31
CA ILE A 652 -24.49 1.01 3.57
C ILE A 652 -24.79 2.21 4.49
N ALA A 653 -23.84 3.13 4.65
CA ALA A 653 -24.03 4.31 5.51
C ALA A 653 -25.20 5.18 5.05
N LEU A 654 -25.26 5.49 3.76
CA LEU A 654 -26.35 6.29 3.20
C LEU A 654 -27.69 5.54 3.24
N LEU A 655 -27.68 4.22 3.04
CA LEU A 655 -28.88 3.40 3.15
C LEU A 655 -29.50 3.46 4.55
N PHE A 656 -28.69 3.34 5.61
CA PHE A 656 -29.16 3.47 6.98
C PHE A 656 -29.52 4.90 7.36
N GLN A 657 -28.81 5.91 6.86
CA GLN A 657 -29.11 7.31 7.18
C GLN A 657 -30.45 7.79 6.62
N TYR A 658 -30.80 7.37 5.41
CA TYR A 658 -32.02 7.81 4.73
C TYR A 658 -33.15 6.77 4.75
N GLY A 659 -32.83 5.48 4.79
CA GLY A 659 -33.81 4.39 4.67
C GLY A 659 -34.37 3.85 6.00
N TRP A 660 -33.79 4.23 7.15
CA TRP A 660 -34.28 3.70 8.44
C TRP A 660 -35.75 4.01 8.76
N PRO A 661 -36.33 5.20 8.45
CA PRO A 661 -37.72 5.47 8.79
C PRO A 661 -38.66 4.57 7.98
N PHE A 662 -38.33 4.36 6.69
CA PHE A 662 -39.07 3.48 5.80
C PHE A 662 -38.99 2.01 6.26
N ALA A 663 -37.80 1.56 6.68
CA ALA A 663 -37.60 0.22 7.23
C ALA A 663 -38.43 0.00 8.51
N MET A 664 -38.44 0.97 9.42
CA MET A 664 -39.24 0.91 10.67
C MET A 664 -40.75 0.97 10.40
N ALA A 665 -41.20 1.82 9.48
CA ALA A 665 -42.62 1.90 9.13
C ALA A 665 -43.11 0.60 8.47
N SER A 666 -42.33 0.04 7.55
CA SER A 666 -42.65 -1.25 6.90
C SER A 666 -42.64 -2.40 7.90
N TRP A 667 -41.66 -2.43 8.81
CA TRP A 667 -41.62 -3.37 9.92
C TRP A 667 -42.88 -3.28 10.77
N PHE A 668 -43.27 -2.07 11.19
CA PHE A 668 -44.46 -1.85 12.01
C PHE A 668 -45.73 -2.35 11.31
N CYS A 669 -45.95 -1.98 10.05
CA CYS A 669 -47.11 -2.43 9.28
C CYS A 669 -47.16 -3.95 9.11
N ALA A 670 -46.02 -4.59 8.81
CA ALA A 670 -45.95 -6.03 8.66
C ALA A 670 -46.23 -6.77 9.97
N VAL A 671 -45.65 -6.29 11.08
CA VAL A 671 -45.84 -6.86 12.41
C VAL A 671 -47.29 -6.72 12.86
N VAL A 672 -47.90 -5.54 12.72
CA VAL A 672 -49.32 -5.32 13.07
C VAL A 672 -50.23 -6.25 12.28
N LEU A 673 -50.04 -6.35 10.96
CA LEU A 673 -50.82 -7.25 10.11
C LEU A 673 -50.70 -8.71 10.57
N VAL A 674 -49.47 -9.18 10.79
CA VAL A 674 -49.19 -10.58 11.14
C VAL A 674 -49.69 -10.90 12.56
N VAL A 675 -49.59 -9.96 13.50
CA VAL A 675 -50.17 -10.11 14.84
C VAL A 675 -51.70 -10.22 14.75
N ILE A 676 -52.37 -9.37 13.96
CA ILE A 676 -53.84 -9.46 13.76
C ILE A 676 -54.22 -10.82 13.17
N LEU A 677 -53.56 -11.25 12.09
CA LEU A 677 -53.82 -12.55 11.46
C LEU A 677 -53.56 -13.73 12.42
N GLY A 678 -52.53 -13.61 13.25
CA GLY A 678 -52.20 -14.60 14.28
C GLY A 678 -53.26 -14.69 15.37
N VAL A 679 -53.74 -13.55 15.88
CA VAL A 679 -54.82 -13.49 16.89
C VAL A 679 -56.12 -14.07 16.34
N LEU A 680 -56.47 -13.74 15.09
CA LEU A 680 -57.65 -14.29 14.40
C LEU A 680 -57.53 -15.79 14.09
N GLY A 681 -56.35 -16.41 14.29
CA GLY A 681 -56.12 -17.83 14.02
C GLY A 681 -56.01 -18.17 12.53
N LEU A 682 -55.71 -17.19 11.68
CA LEU A 682 -55.57 -17.36 10.23
C LEU A 682 -54.17 -17.84 9.83
N LEU A 683 -53.21 -17.82 10.76
CA LEU A 683 -51.84 -18.30 10.54
C LEU A 683 -51.60 -19.65 11.21
N PRO A 684 -50.84 -20.57 10.59
CA PRO A 684 -50.53 -21.87 11.16
C PRO A 684 -49.60 -21.75 12.37
N THR A 685 -49.84 -22.53 13.41
CA THR A 685 -49.05 -22.55 14.65
C THR A 685 -48.46 -23.93 14.92
N PRO A 686 -47.34 -24.30 14.26
CA PRO A 686 -46.80 -25.65 14.31
C PRO A 686 -46.04 -25.97 15.61
N PHE A 687 -45.79 -24.99 16.48
CA PHE A 687 -45.05 -25.16 17.72
C PHE A 687 -45.95 -24.97 18.94
N ILE A 688 -45.47 -25.37 20.12
CA ILE A 688 -46.16 -25.22 21.40
C ILE A 688 -45.30 -24.38 22.32
N TYR A 689 -45.87 -23.34 22.90
CA TYR A 689 -45.25 -22.52 23.93
C TYR A 689 -45.86 -22.87 25.29
N ARG A 690 -45.03 -23.40 26.20
CA ARG A 690 -45.43 -23.70 27.58
C ARG A 690 -45.22 -22.45 28.44
N MET A 691 -46.31 -21.93 28.98
CA MET A 691 -46.28 -20.73 29.83
C MET A 691 -46.63 -21.06 31.28
N ASN A 692 -46.03 -20.27 32.16
CA ASN A 692 -46.31 -20.23 33.59
C ASN A 692 -46.09 -18.77 34.03
N ILE A 693 -47.18 -17.99 34.00
CA ILE A 693 -47.21 -16.55 34.29
C ILE A 693 -48.40 -16.29 35.22
N LEU A 694 -48.17 -15.71 36.40
CA LEU A 694 -49.22 -15.45 37.40
C LEU A 694 -50.14 -16.65 37.71
N GLY A 695 -49.58 -17.86 37.71
CA GLY A 695 -50.35 -19.10 37.93
C GLY A 695 -51.15 -19.60 36.71
N PHE A 696 -51.10 -18.90 35.58
CA PHE A 696 -51.61 -19.39 34.30
C PHE A 696 -50.63 -20.40 33.69
N GLU A 697 -50.93 -21.69 33.85
CA GLU A 697 -50.16 -22.79 33.26
C GLU A 697 -50.90 -23.37 32.06
N ALA A 698 -50.41 -23.09 30.86
CA ALA A 698 -51.02 -23.56 29.61
C ALA A 698 -49.97 -23.94 28.56
N SER A 699 -50.34 -24.87 27.68
CA SER A 699 -49.60 -25.18 26.46
C SER A 699 -50.29 -24.50 25.29
N CYS A 700 -49.70 -23.41 24.79
CA CYS A 700 -50.35 -22.55 23.81
C CYS A 700 -49.77 -22.75 22.41
N PRO A 701 -50.61 -22.69 21.36
CA PRO A 701 -50.13 -22.75 19.98
C PRO A 701 -49.22 -21.56 19.67
N TYR A 702 -48.07 -21.81 19.04
CA TYR A 702 -47.02 -20.81 18.83
C TYR A 702 -46.41 -20.90 17.43
N ALA A 703 -46.05 -19.73 16.88
CA ALA A 703 -45.25 -19.58 15.67
C ALA A 703 -44.55 -18.22 15.68
N PRO A 704 -43.31 -18.12 15.17
CA PRO A 704 -42.54 -16.87 15.18
C PRO A 704 -42.85 -16.00 13.94
N TRP A 705 -44.12 -15.87 13.56
CA TRP A 705 -44.49 -15.21 12.30
C TRP A 705 -44.20 -13.72 12.33
N ALA A 706 -44.47 -13.03 13.45
CA ALA A 706 -44.16 -11.60 13.58
C ALA A 706 -42.64 -11.37 13.56
N TYR A 707 -41.85 -12.26 14.16
CA TYR A 707 -40.39 -12.22 14.09
C TYR A 707 -39.86 -12.40 12.66
N ILE A 708 -40.30 -13.45 11.95
CA ILE A 708 -39.84 -13.75 10.59
C ILE A 708 -40.24 -12.62 9.64
N SER A 709 -41.53 -12.27 9.62
CA SER A 709 -42.07 -11.23 8.73
C SER A 709 -41.48 -9.85 9.05
N GLY A 710 -41.42 -9.46 10.33
CA GLY A 710 -40.85 -8.19 10.75
C GLY A 710 -39.37 -8.07 10.36
N SER A 711 -38.56 -9.09 10.66
CA SER A 711 -37.12 -9.07 10.36
C SER A 711 -36.85 -9.05 8.85
N LEU A 712 -37.58 -9.85 8.06
CA LEU A 712 -37.45 -9.87 6.60
C LEU A 712 -37.92 -8.55 5.98
N THR A 713 -39.10 -8.06 6.35
CA THR A 713 -39.64 -6.80 5.83
C THR A 713 -38.74 -5.63 6.17
N MET A 714 -38.18 -5.55 7.38
CA MET A 714 -37.24 -4.51 7.75
C MET A 714 -36.00 -4.49 6.83
N LEU A 715 -35.37 -5.66 6.61
CA LEU A 715 -34.15 -5.77 5.79
C LEU A 715 -34.43 -5.54 4.30
N ILE A 716 -35.55 -6.09 3.79
CA ILE A 716 -35.98 -5.92 2.40
C ILE A 716 -36.35 -4.47 2.15
N SER A 717 -37.16 -3.84 3.02
CA SER A 717 -37.56 -2.44 2.87
C SER A 717 -36.37 -1.49 2.92
N LEU A 718 -35.34 -1.79 3.73
CA LEU A 718 -34.11 -1.01 3.74
C LEU A 718 -33.40 -1.06 2.37
N LEU A 719 -33.37 -2.22 1.70
CA LEU A 719 -32.77 -2.39 0.36
C LEU A 719 -33.68 -1.88 -0.77
N ALA A 720 -35.00 -1.92 -0.59
CA ALA A 720 -36.00 -1.50 -1.56
C ALA A 720 -36.23 0.02 -1.54
N PHE A 721 -35.94 0.70 -0.42
CA PHE A 721 -36.13 2.15 -0.24
C PHE A 721 -35.63 3.02 -1.42
N PRO A 722 -34.46 2.78 -2.04
CA PRO A 722 -33.99 3.56 -3.19
C PRO A 722 -34.91 3.52 -4.44
N TYR A 723 -35.84 2.57 -4.49
CA TYR A 723 -36.72 2.29 -5.62
C TYR A 723 -38.17 2.73 -5.40
N CYS A 724 -38.56 3.11 -4.18
CA CYS A 724 -39.93 3.55 -3.87
C CYS A 724 -40.18 5.00 -4.33
N ASP A 725 -41.40 5.35 -4.75
CA ASP A 725 -41.73 6.68 -5.31
C ASP A 725 -41.60 7.86 -4.33
N PHE A 726 -41.58 7.58 -3.01
CA PHE A 726 -41.16 8.56 -1.99
C PHE A 726 -39.72 9.09 -2.23
N ALA A 727 -38.94 8.42 -3.09
CA ALA A 727 -37.64 8.85 -3.57
C ALA A 727 -37.64 10.17 -4.36
N HIS A 728 -38.77 10.63 -4.88
CA HIS A 728 -38.86 11.93 -5.57
C HIS A 728 -38.67 13.13 -4.63
N GLN A 729 -38.92 12.96 -3.32
CA GLN A 729 -38.65 13.95 -2.26
C GLN A 729 -37.23 13.81 -1.67
N SER A 730 -36.40 12.93 -2.23
CA SER A 730 -35.04 12.74 -1.76
C SER A 730 -34.21 14.03 -1.95
N PRO A 731 -33.37 14.41 -0.95
CA PRO A 731 -32.53 15.58 -1.08
C PRO A 731 -31.66 15.48 -2.32
N LYS A 732 -31.49 16.61 -3.00
CA LYS A 732 -30.66 16.69 -4.20
C LYS A 732 -29.23 16.96 -3.78
N CYS A 733 -28.32 16.06 -4.14
CA CYS A 733 -26.93 16.15 -3.74
C CYS A 733 -25.98 16.46 -4.88
N PHE A 734 -24.87 17.11 -4.53
CA PHE A 734 -23.68 17.14 -5.36
C PHE A 734 -22.90 15.85 -5.16
N LEU A 735 -22.56 15.19 -6.27
CA LEU A 735 -21.65 14.06 -6.30
C LEU A 735 -20.81 14.19 -7.58
N ASP A 736 -19.56 14.62 -7.43
CA ASP A 736 -18.56 14.81 -8.49
C ASP A 736 -18.65 13.81 -9.67
N VAL A 737 -18.89 12.52 -9.41
CA VAL A 737 -19.00 11.45 -10.40
C VAL A 737 -20.09 11.67 -11.46
N VAL A 738 -21.17 12.39 -11.11
CA VAL A 738 -22.31 12.70 -11.99
C VAL A 738 -22.54 14.21 -12.12
N SER A 739 -22.07 14.99 -11.15
CA SER A 739 -22.21 16.45 -11.09
C SER A 739 -21.10 17.20 -11.83
N ILE A 740 -19.98 16.54 -12.15
CA ILE A 740 -18.92 17.06 -13.02
C ILE A 740 -18.90 16.25 -14.31
N HIS A 741 -18.77 16.91 -15.46
CA HIS A 741 -18.72 16.25 -16.74
C HIS A 741 -17.46 15.38 -16.82
N GLN A 742 -17.57 14.15 -17.34
CA GLN A 742 -16.48 13.15 -17.25
C GLN A 742 -15.71 12.94 -18.56
N THR A 743 -16.13 13.58 -19.65
CA THR A 743 -15.58 13.38 -21.01
C THR A 743 -15.22 14.69 -21.71
N ASP A 744 -16.10 15.69 -21.69
CA ASP A 744 -15.83 17.06 -22.14
C ASP A 744 -14.74 17.75 -21.28
N PRO A 745 -13.55 18.06 -21.83
CA PRO A 745 -12.46 18.65 -21.08
C PRO A 745 -12.76 20.04 -20.50
N GLU A 746 -13.55 20.86 -21.18
CA GLU A 746 -13.87 22.24 -20.77
C GLU A 746 -14.82 22.22 -19.57
N LEU A 747 -15.91 21.44 -19.66
CA LEU A 747 -16.86 21.29 -18.57
C LEU A 747 -16.26 20.52 -17.38
N THR A 748 -15.36 19.57 -17.62
CA THR A 748 -14.59 18.90 -16.56
C THR A 748 -13.75 19.93 -15.81
N MET A 749 -13.03 20.78 -16.54
CA MET A 749 -12.16 21.80 -15.99
C MET A 749 -12.95 22.84 -15.17
N ARG A 750 -14.06 23.36 -15.72
CA ARG A 750 -14.99 24.26 -15.02
C ARG A 750 -15.56 23.62 -13.75
N GLY A 751 -15.91 22.34 -13.78
CA GLY A 751 -16.41 21.62 -12.60
C GLY A 751 -15.35 21.36 -11.53
N VAL A 752 -14.12 21.01 -11.93
CA VAL A 752 -13.02 20.75 -10.97
C VAL A 752 -12.55 22.04 -10.30
N TYR A 753 -12.33 23.11 -11.06
CA TYR A 753 -11.87 24.37 -10.50
C TYR A 753 -13.00 25.21 -9.87
N GLY A 754 -14.27 24.96 -10.24
CA GLY A 754 -15.48 25.56 -9.65
C GLY A 754 -15.94 24.93 -8.33
N LEU A 755 -15.19 23.95 -7.78
CA LEU A 755 -15.58 23.20 -6.58
C LEU A 755 -15.92 24.10 -5.38
N GLY A 756 -15.18 25.19 -5.20
CA GLY A 756 -15.42 26.18 -4.16
C GLY A 756 -16.80 26.86 -4.27
N GLY A 757 -17.26 27.11 -5.49
CA GLY A 757 -18.59 27.68 -5.71
C GLY A 757 -19.72 26.63 -5.55
N PHE A 758 -19.49 25.36 -5.89
CA PHE A 758 -20.43 24.28 -5.55
C PHE A 758 -20.64 24.17 -4.03
N LEU A 759 -19.57 24.29 -3.25
CA LEU A 759 -19.65 24.30 -1.78
C LEU A 759 -20.43 25.51 -1.27
N ARG A 760 -20.25 26.69 -1.87
CA ARG A 760 -21.03 27.89 -1.53
C ARG A 760 -22.53 27.71 -1.75
N VAL A 761 -22.94 27.06 -2.83
CA VAL A 761 -24.36 26.78 -3.12
C VAL A 761 -24.87 25.48 -2.50
N SER A 762 -24.22 24.97 -1.45
CA SER A 762 -24.66 23.78 -0.72
C SER A 762 -25.23 24.14 0.65
N LYS A 763 -26.42 23.65 1.01
CA LYS A 763 -27.02 23.88 2.34
C LYS A 763 -26.30 23.12 3.45
N GLU A 764 -25.86 21.90 3.15
CA GLU A 764 -25.19 21.01 4.09
C GLU A 764 -24.00 20.32 3.41
N MET A 765 -22.95 20.02 4.18
CA MET A 765 -21.83 19.19 3.72
C MET A 765 -21.70 17.91 4.55
N ARG A 766 -21.46 16.79 3.86
CA ARG A 766 -21.15 15.48 4.46
C ARG A 766 -19.87 14.91 3.84
N LEU A 767 -19.07 14.22 4.66
CA LEU A 767 -17.81 13.49 4.35
C LEU A 767 -16.50 14.31 4.46
N TRP A 768 -15.34 13.68 4.16
CA TRP A 768 -14.11 13.75 4.99
C TRP A 768 -12.92 14.56 4.44
N CYS A 769 -13.03 15.27 3.31
CA CYS A 769 -11.89 16.04 2.82
C CYS A 769 -11.67 17.31 3.64
N VAL A 770 -10.55 17.40 4.37
CA VAL A 770 -10.23 18.56 5.24
C VAL A 770 -10.22 19.88 4.46
N PHE A 771 -9.72 19.86 3.21
CA PHE A 771 -9.73 21.03 2.34
C PHE A 771 -11.16 21.48 2.00
N GLU A 772 -12.02 20.56 1.57
CA GLU A 772 -13.41 20.87 1.22
C GLU A 772 -14.22 21.30 2.43
N ILE A 773 -13.98 20.70 3.61
CA ILE A 773 -14.63 21.11 4.86
C ILE A 773 -14.26 22.55 5.22
N ALA A 774 -12.98 22.89 5.08
CA ALA A 774 -12.51 24.24 5.36
C ALA A 774 -12.99 25.25 4.30
N ALA A 775 -13.07 24.85 3.03
CA ALA A 775 -13.66 25.66 1.97
C ALA A 775 -15.16 25.89 2.22
N PHE A 776 -15.90 24.85 2.61
CA PHE A 776 -17.31 24.93 2.97
C PHE A 776 -17.56 25.86 4.15
N ARG A 777 -16.82 25.70 5.25
CA ARG A 777 -17.00 26.57 6.42
C ARG A 777 -16.61 28.03 6.13
N LYS A 778 -15.62 28.25 5.25
CA LYS A 778 -15.29 29.60 4.79
C LYS A 778 -16.41 30.22 3.95
N ALA A 779 -17.01 29.43 3.05
CA ALA A 779 -18.10 29.86 2.18
C ALA A 779 -19.43 30.02 2.92
N ASN A 780 -19.68 29.17 3.92
CA ASN A 780 -20.92 29.05 4.68
C ASN A 780 -20.63 28.96 6.19
N PRO A 781 -20.33 30.07 6.88
CA PRO A 781 -19.95 30.06 8.29
C PRO A 781 -21.00 29.43 9.22
N SER A 782 -22.28 29.68 8.94
CA SER A 782 -23.41 29.28 9.80
C SER A 782 -24.12 28.00 9.36
N SER A 783 -23.76 27.41 8.22
CA SER A 783 -24.46 26.23 7.70
C SER A 783 -24.09 24.95 8.45
N PRO A 784 -25.02 23.99 8.56
CA PRO A 784 -24.75 22.73 9.27
C PRO A 784 -23.64 21.91 8.58
N LEU A 785 -22.67 21.46 9.38
CA LEU A 785 -21.61 20.54 8.99
C LEU A 785 -21.79 19.23 9.74
N HIS A 786 -22.19 18.18 9.02
CA HIS A 786 -22.42 16.86 9.63
C HIS A 786 -21.33 15.89 9.22
N VAL A 787 -20.32 15.74 10.08
CA VAL A 787 -19.31 14.70 9.91
C VAL A 787 -19.77 13.41 10.55
N LYS A 788 -20.47 12.60 9.74
CA LYS A 788 -20.83 11.23 10.09
C LYS A 788 -19.74 10.28 9.65
N PRO A 789 -19.13 9.52 10.58
CA PRO A 789 -18.18 8.51 10.19
C PRO A 789 -18.91 7.35 9.49
N LEU A 790 -18.54 7.06 8.23
CA LEU A 790 -18.98 5.93 7.38
C LEU A 790 -18.98 4.54 8.05
N PHE A 791 -18.36 4.43 9.22
CA PHE A 791 -18.20 3.20 9.94
C PHE A 791 -19.34 2.94 10.95
N VAL A 792 -20.10 3.96 11.39
CA VAL A 792 -21.13 3.81 12.44
C VAL A 792 -22.20 2.84 11.96
N GLU A 793 -22.71 3.06 10.75
CA GLU A 793 -23.77 2.29 10.15
C GLU A 793 -23.32 0.87 9.78
N ARG A 794 -22.02 0.64 9.56
CA ARG A 794 -21.46 -0.72 9.46
C ARG A 794 -21.66 -1.48 10.77
N GLN A 795 -21.40 -0.85 11.92
CA GLN A 795 -21.58 -1.51 13.21
C GLN A 795 -23.06 -1.67 13.54
N VAL A 796 -23.91 -0.70 13.20
CA VAL A 796 -25.37 -0.82 13.32
C VAL A 796 -25.88 -2.01 12.50
N LEU A 797 -25.40 -2.19 11.26
CA LEU A 797 -25.75 -3.37 10.46
C LEU A 797 -25.35 -4.68 11.16
N LEU A 798 -24.13 -4.77 11.72
CA LEU A 798 -23.70 -5.96 12.45
C LEU A 798 -24.54 -6.20 13.71
N LEU A 799 -24.93 -5.14 14.42
CA LEU A 799 -25.81 -5.23 15.59
C LEU A 799 -27.23 -5.66 15.21
N VAL A 800 -27.80 -5.14 14.13
CA VAL A 800 -29.11 -5.55 13.61
C VAL A 800 -29.09 -7.02 13.20
N LEU A 801 -28.09 -7.44 12.41
CA LEU A 801 -27.94 -8.84 12.02
C LEU A 801 -27.70 -9.74 13.24
N GLY A 802 -26.89 -9.28 14.20
CA GLY A 802 -26.65 -9.98 15.46
C GLY A 802 -27.92 -10.13 16.29
N ALA A 803 -28.77 -9.10 16.35
CA ALA A 803 -30.05 -9.15 17.05
C ALA A 803 -31.04 -10.10 16.37
N VAL A 804 -31.12 -10.10 15.03
CA VAL A 804 -31.94 -11.04 14.25
C VAL A 804 -31.46 -12.47 14.48
N ILE A 805 -30.17 -12.74 14.26
CA ILE A 805 -29.61 -14.09 14.46
C ILE A 805 -29.78 -14.54 15.92
N GLY A 806 -29.48 -13.68 16.88
CA GLY A 806 -29.63 -13.97 18.31
C GLY A 806 -31.07 -14.29 18.69
N SER A 807 -32.04 -13.55 18.15
CA SER A 807 -33.48 -13.81 18.30
C SER A 807 -33.87 -15.16 17.71
N GLY A 808 -33.38 -15.48 16.51
CA GLY A 808 -33.61 -16.80 15.88
C GLY A 808 -33.03 -17.96 16.70
N ILE A 809 -31.79 -17.83 17.20
CA ILE A 809 -31.18 -18.84 18.07
C ILE A 809 -31.97 -18.96 19.37
N TYR A 810 -32.41 -17.83 19.97
CA TYR A 810 -33.26 -17.84 21.16
C TYR A 810 -34.55 -18.63 20.92
N PHE A 811 -35.26 -18.37 19.81
CA PHE A 811 -36.45 -19.11 19.42
C PHE A 811 -36.19 -20.62 19.31
N ILE A 812 -35.12 -21.03 18.60
CA ILE A 812 -34.76 -22.45 18.42
C ILE A 812 -34.40 -23.10 19.75
N ALA A 813 -33.55 -22.44 20.53
CA ALA A 813 -33.12 -22.94 21.85
C ALA A 813 -34.32 -23.14 22.78
N ARG A 814 -35.33 -22.28 22.69
CA ARG A 814 -36.57 -22.36 23.47
C ARG A 814 -37.43 -23.57 23.12
N GLN A 815 -37.29 -24.14 21.92
CA GLN A 815 -37.98 -25.39 21.54
C GLN A 815 -37.33 -26.64 22.16
N SER A 816 -36.12 -26.50 22.74
CA SER A 816 -35.43 -27.63 23.35
C SER A 816 -35.99 -27.98 24.72
N SER A 817 -36.02 -29.27 25.06
CA SER A 817 -36.46 -29.78 26.37
C SER A 817 -35.55 -29.35 27.53
N SER A 818 -34.32 -28.92 27.25
CA SER A 818 -33.30 -28.52 28.25
C SER A 818 -33.17 -26.99 28.42
N TRP A 819 -34.23 -26.23 28.14
CA TRP A 819 -34.20 -24.77 28.27
C TRP A 819 -33.81 -24.31 29.69
N GLY A 820 -32.78 -23.47 29.77
CA GLY A 820 -32.32 -22.85 31.01
C GLY A 820 -31.50 -21.58 30.75
N ILE A 821 -31.18 -20.83 31.82
CA ILE A 821 -30.38 -19.59 31.76
C ILE A 821 -29.02 -19.80 31.07
N SER A 822 -28.44 -20.98 31.19
CA SER A 822 -27.20 -21.37 30.50
C SER A 822 -27.32 -21.30 28.96
N MET A 823 -28.50 -21.57 28.39
CA MET A 823 -28.72 -21.48 26.94
C MET A 823 -28.70 -20.03 26.44
N ILE A 824 -29.17 -19.07 27.26
CA ILE A 824 -29.12 -17.62 26.96
C ILE A 824 -27.67 -17.12 26.89
N PHE A 825 -26.77 -17.70 27.67
CA PHE A 825 -25.33 -17.41 27.55
C PHE A 825 -24.81 -17.84 26.18
N PHE A 826 -25.09 -19.07 25.73
CA PHE A 826 -24.62 -19.56 24.43
C PHE A 826 -25.19 -18.77 23.24
N THR A 827 -26.45 -18.31 23.30
CA THR A 827 -27.05 -17.51 22.22
C THR A 827 -26.41 -16.13 22.07
N THR A 828 -25.79 -15.60 23.11
CA THR A 828 -25.19 -14.26 23.12
C THR A 828 -23.68 -14.25 22.89
N ILE A 829 -22.99 -15.41 22.95
CA ILE A 829 -21.54 -15.53 22.66
C ILE A 829 -21.13 -14.85 21.33
N PRO A 830 -21.86 -14.99 20.20
CA PRO A 830 -21.47 -14.33 18.96
C PRO A 830 -21.39 -12.79 19.07
N LEU A 831 -22.11 -12.18 20.01
CA LEU A 831 -22.04 -10.74 20.27
C LEU A 831 -20.66 -10.31 20.78
N SER A 832 -19.86 -11.20 21.39
CA SER A 832 -18.49 -10.89 21.79
C SER A 832 -17.59 -10.48 20.60
N LEU A 833 -17.85 -11.05 19.41
CA LEU A 833 -17.16 -10.66 18.18
C LEU A 833 -17.58 -9.26 17.75
N ILE A 834 -18.87 -8.92 17.89
CA ILE A 834 -19.41 -7.58 17.58
C ILE A 834 -18.86 -6.55 18.57
N VAL A 835 -18.72 -6.89 19.85
CA VAL A 835 -18.06 -6.03 20.85
C VAL A 835 -16.59 -5.79 20.47
N HIS A 836 -15.88 -6.83 20.02
CA HIS A 836 -14.50 -6.69 19.58
C HIS A 836 -14.35 -5.77 18.36
N THR A 837 -15.21 -5.94 17.35
CA THR A 837 -15.20 -5.08 16.17
C THR A 837 -15.59 -3.65 16.52
N ASN A 838 -16.52 -3.45 17.48
CA ASN A 838 -16.91 -2.12 17.96
C ASN A 838 -15.77 -1.41 18.70
N ARG A 839 -15.00 -2.11 19.56
CA ARG A 839 -13.81 -1.53 20.19
C ARG A 839 -12.74 -1.09 19.18
N LYS A 840 -12.45 -1.94 18.17
CA LYS A 840 -11.51 -1.61 17.09
C LYS A 840 -11.97 -0.38 16.31
N PHE A 841 -13.27 -0.25 16.12
CA PHE A 841 -13.89 0.90 15.51
C PHE A 841 -13.72 2.18 16.34
N MET A 842 -13.95 2.12 17.64
CA MET A 842 -13.77 3.29 18.52
C MET A 842 -12.31 3.75 18.53
N LYS A 843 -11.38 2.81 18.36
CA LYS A 843 -9.96 3.12 18.18
C LYS A 843 -9.70 3.89 16.90
N GLU A 844 -10.30 3.50 15.77
CA GLU A 844 -10.19 4.23 14.50
C GLU A 844 -10.75 5.66 14.64
N LYS A 845 -11.86 5.83 15.37
CA LYS A 845 -12.41 7.16 15.73
C LYS A 845 -11.40 7.99 16.55
N HIS A 846 -10.80 7.42 17.59
CA HIS A 846 -9.79 8.11 18.40
C HIS A 846 -8.56 8.49 17.58
N GLN A 847 -8.11 7.61 16.68
CA GLN A 847 -6.99 7.90 15.78
C GLN A 847 -7.30 9.04 14.80
N LEU A 848 -8.53 9.12 14.29
CA LEU A 848 -8.95 10.25 13.46
C LEU A 848 -8.95 11.56 14.25
N THR A 849 -9.43 11.53 15.48
CA THR A 849 -9.40 12.69 16.40
C THR A 849 -7.98 13.15 16.69
N GLU A 850 -7.09 12.20 16.97
CA GLU A 850 -5.66 12.47 17.20
C GLU A 850 -4.97 13.00 15.93
N ALA A 851 -5.40 12.54 14.75
CA ALA A 851 -4.88 13.03 13.48
C ALA A 851 -5.28 14.48 13.20
N LEU A 852 -6.49 14.91 13.59
CA LEU A 852 -6.92 16.32 13.51
C LEU A 852 -6.14 17.20 14.50
N GLU A 853 -5.87 16.70 15.70
CA GLU A 853 -5.06 17.40 16.71
C GLU A 853 -3.62 17.62 16.24
N LYS A 854 -3.04 16.62 15.59
CA LYS A 854 -1.66 16.66 15.07
C LYS A 854 -1.61 17.10 13.61
N PHE A 855 -2.72 17.57 13.04
CA PHE A 855 -2.82 17.92 11.63
C PHE A 855 -1.77 18.97 11.25
N GLU A 856 -1.13 18.79 10.10
CA GLU A 856 -0.15 19.70 9.53
C GLU A 856 -0.41 19.76 8.03
N LEU A 857 -0.64 20.96 7.46
CA LEU A 857 -0.94 21.09 6.03
C LEU A 857 0.18 20.50 5.16
N LYS A 858 1.44 20.67 5.56
CA LYS A 858 2.62 20.12 4.86
C LYS A 858 2.59 18.60 4.71
N ASP A 859 1.96 17.89 5.65
CA ASP A 859 1.87 16.43 5.67
C ASP A 859 0.66 15.91 4.87
N ALA A 860 -0.23 16.79 4.41
CA ALA A 860 -1.35 16.45 3.53
C ALA A 860 -0.84 15.96 2.16
N GLN A 861 -1.49 14.92 1.63
CA GLN A 861 -1.14 14.31 0.34
C GLN A 861 -2.12 14.75 -0.75
N CYS A 862 -1.62 15.30 -1.85
CA CYS A 862 -2.38 15.52 -3.08
C CYS A 862 -2.17 14.35 -4.05
N LEU A 863 -3.18 14.02 -4.86
CA LEU A 863 -3.07 12.95 -5.86
C LEU A 863 -2.14 13.36 -7.02
N LEU A 864 -2.23 14.62 -7.44
CA LEU A 864 -1.32 15.26 -8.37
C LEU A 864 -0.56 16.36 -7.62
N GLU A 865 0.76 16.42 -7.79
CA GLU A 865 1.58 17.44 -7.13
C GLU A 865 1.29 18.85 -7.67
N ALA A 866 0.81 18.95 -8.92
CA ALA A 866 0.34 20.20 -9.51
C ALA A 866 -0.83 20.82 -8.73
N ASP A 867 -1.72 19.99 -8.17
CA ASP A 867 -2.87 20.46 -7.37
C ASP A 867 -2.43 21.02 -6.01
N ARG A 868 -1.23 20.66 -5.51
CA ARG A 868 -0.72 21.16 -4.23
C ARG A 868 -0.52 22.67 -4.27
N ALA A 869 0.04 23.20 -5.35
CA ALA A 869 0.26 24.64 -5.51
C ALA A 869 -1.08 25.40 -5.52
N PHE A 870 -2.08 24.85 -6.22
CA PHE A 870 -3.43 25.37 -6.26
C PHE A 870 -4.12 25.35 -4.88
N VAL A 871 -4.16 24.19 -4.21
CA VAL A 871 -4.77 24.02 -2.88
C VAL A 871 -4.12 24.95 -1.86
N THR A 872 -2.79 25.07 -1.89
CA THR A 872 -2.04 25.93 -0.96
C THR A 872 -2.36 27.40 -1.22
N SER A 873 -2.44 27.81 -2.49
CA SER A 873 -2.81 29.20 -2.86
C SER A 873 -4.23 29.55 -2.41
N ALA A 874 -5.19 28.63 -2.59
CA ALA A 874 -6.56 28.82 -2.12
C ALA A 874 -6.64 28.90 -0.58
N ILE A 875 -5.90 28.06 0.14
CA ILE A 875 -5.81 28.10 1.60
C ILE A 875 -5.25 29.44 2.10
N ILE A 876 -4.15 29.91 1.51
CA ILE A 876 -3.54 31.20 1.85
C ILE A 876 -4.54 32.34 1.58
N ALA A 877 -5.25 32.30 0.47
CA ALA A 877 -6.26 33.31 0.16
C ALA A 877 -7.43 33.32 1.17
N TRP A 878 -7.89 32.15 1.64
CA TRP A 878 -9.03 32.06 2.55
C TRP A 878 -8.67 32.31 4.03
N TYR A 879 -7.50 31.87 4.46
CA TYR A 879 -7.09 31.85 5.88
C TYR A 879 -5.87 32.73 6.17
N GLY A 880 -5.31 33.41 5.18
CA GLY A 880 -4.18 34.33 5.29
C GLY A 880 -2.81 33.63 5.26
N SER A 881 -2.69 32.42 5.82
CA SER A 881 -1.45 31.63 5.78
C SER A 881 -1.69 30.14 6.00
N GLU A 882 -0.69 29.31 5.67
CA GLU A 882 -0.70 27.86 5.95
C GLU A 882 -0.78 27.56 7.46
N ASP A 883 -0.12 28.39 8.28
CA ASP A 883 -0.10 28.24 9.74
C ASP A 883 -1.46 28.60 10.35
N ALA A 884 -2.10 29.66 9.87
CA ALA A 884 -3.44 30.06 10.30
C ALA A 884 -4.47 28.97 9.95
N PHE A 885 -4.37 28.37 8.76
CA PHE A 885 -5.19 27.22 8.39
C PHE A 885 -4.94 26.00 9.30
N THR A 886 -3.68 25.68 9.56
CA THR A 886 -3.32 24.56 10.44
C THR A 886 -3.84 24.78 11.86
N ALA A 887 -3.74 26.00 12.39
CA ALA A 887 -4.30 26.39 13.68
C ALA A 887 -5.83 26.30 13.68
N TYR A 888 -6.48 26.74 12.60
CA TYR A 888 -7.92 26.63 12.41
C TYR A 888 -8.39 25.16 12.41
N VAL A 889 -7.69 24.27 11.70
CA VAL A 889 -8.00 22.83 11.66
C VAL A 889 -7.83 22.20 13.04
N ARG A 890 -6.73 22.50 13.75
CA ARG A 890 -6.42 21.95 15.09
C ARG A 890 -7.35 22.46 16.19
N GLY A 891 -7.84 23.69 16.06
CA GLY A 891 -8.62 24.37 17.10
C GLY A 891 -10.11 24.40 16.78
N PRO A 892 -10.64 25.48 16.17
CA PRO A 892 -12.05 25.65 15.85
C PRO A 892 -12.69 24.46 15.12
N LEU A 893 -12.10 24.02 14.01
CA LEU A 893 -12.68 22.95 13.20
C LEU A 893 -12.69 21.63 13.96
N ARG A 894 -11.59 21.26 14.61
CA ARG A 894 -11.54 20.04 15.45
C ARG A 894 -12.62 20.06 16.53
N ARG A 895 -12.83 21.18 17.24
CA ARG A 895 -13.86 21.29 18.29
C ARG A 895 -15.25 21.06 17.72
N GLU A 896 -15.56 21.67 16.59
CA GLU A 896 -16.84 21.50 15.90
C GLU A 896 -17.04 20.07 15.36
N LEU A 897 -15.98 19.45 14.83
CA LEU A 897 -16.02 18.06 14.38
C LEU A 897 -16.20 17.09 15.55
N LEU A 898 -15.65 17.41 16.72
CA LEU A 898 -15.81 16.61 17.93
C LEU A 898 -17.19 16.77 18.57
N SER A 899 -17.76 17.97 18.56
CA SER A 899 -19.13 18.20 19.03
C SER A 899 -20.17 17.54 18.12
N SER A 900 -19.94 17.54 16.80
CA SER A 900 -20.81 16.87 15.83
C SER A 900 -20.61 15.35 15.73
N SER A 901 -19.44 14.82 16.14
CA SER A 901 -19.13 13.39 16.19
C SER A 901 -19.57 12.78 17.54
N SER A 902 -20.89 12.80 17.79
CA SER A 902 -21.46 12.23 19.01
C SER A 902 -20.96 10.80 19.25
N THR A 903 -20.42 10.53 20.43
CA THR A 903 -20.04 9.18 20.89
C THR A 903 -21.23 8.25 21.09
N ASP A 904 -22.46 8.78 21.09
CA ASP A 904 -23.67 8.01 21.36
C ASP A 904 -24.29 7.39 20.11
N VAL A 905 -24.92 6.22 20.30
CA VAL A 905 -25.80 5.61 19.30
C VAL A 905 -27.13 6.36 19.29
N PRO A 906 -27.58 6.88 18.14
CA PRO A 906 -28.91 7.49 18.01
C PRO A 906 -30.02 6.51 18.40
N LEU A 907 -31.10 7.01 19.02
CA LEU A 907 -32.26 6.19 19.38
C LEU A 907 -32.83 5.45 18.17
N SER A 908 -32.87 6.09 16.99
CA SER A 908 -33.34 5.45 15.75
C SER A 908 -32.59 4.17 15.39
N TYR A 909 -31.26 4.14 15.59
CA TYR A 909 -30.46 2.94 15.38
C TYR A 909 -30.62 1.92 16.50
N GLY A 910 -30.82 2.39 17.74
CA GLY A 910 -31.20 1.51 18.84
C GLY A 910 -32.53 0.78 18.57
N LEU A 911 -33.53 1.49 18.06
CA LEU A 911 -34.84 0.91 17.72
C LEU A 911 -34.74 -0.15 16.61
N LEU A 912 -33.91 0.06 15.59
CA LEU A 912 -33.64 -0.97 14.56
C LEU A 912 -33.04 -2.24 15.17
N VAL A 913 -32.15 -2.12 16.16
CA VAL A 913 -31.54 -3.26 16.85
C VAL A 913 -32.56 -3.97 17.76
N ALA A 914 -33.42 -3.20 18.45
CA ALA A 914 -34.44 -3.73 19.35
C ALA A 914 -35.66 -4.32 18.63
N ALA A 915 -35.86 -4.03 17.33
CA ALA A 915 -37.02 -4.46 16.55
C ALA A 915 -37.22 -5.99 16.57
N SER A 916 -36.14 -6.76 16.43
CA SER A 916 -36.21 -8.23 16.38
C SER A 916 -36.55 -8.88 17.74
N PRO A 917 -35.92 -8.49 18.86
CA PRO A 917 -36.38 -8.94 20.18
C PRO A 917 -37.84 -8.59 20.48
N CYS A 918 -38.29 -7.39 20.08
CA CYS A 918 -39.66 -6.93 20.31
C CYS A 918 -40.69 -7.78 19.54
N THR A 919 -40.39 -8.19 18.30
CA THR A 919 -41.32 -9.04 17.53
C THR A 919 -41.47 -10.44 18.10
N LEU A 920 -40.40 -10.99 18.69
CA LEU A 920 -40.51 -12.26 19.41
C LEU A 920 -41.41 -12.16 20.65
N ALA A 921 -41.31 -11.07 21.41
CA ALA A 921 -42.20 -10.82 22.54
C ALA A 921 -43.67 -10.71 22.09
N LEU A 922 -43.91 -10.10 20.93
CA LEU A 922 -45.25 -10.04 20.33
C LEU A 922 -45.76 -11.42 19.87
N ASP A 923 -44.91 -12.27 19.30
CA ASP A 923 -45.29 -13.66 18.97
C ASP A 923 -45.70 -14.46 20.22
N VAL A 924 -45.06 -14.21 21.37
CA VAL A 924 -45.47 -14.81 22.66
C VAL A 924 -46.83 -14.27 23.10
N CYS A 925 -47.07 -12.97 22.97
CA CYS A 925 -48.38 -12.37 23.27
C CYS A 925 -49.50 -12.97 22.41
N VAL A 926 -49.25 -13.21 21.11
CA VAL A 926 -50.22 -13.88 20.22
C VAL A 926 -50.52 -15.30 20.70
N ALA A 927 -49.49 -16.06 21.10
CA ALA A 927 -49.69 -17.40 21.67
C ALA A 927 -50.50 -17.35 22.98
N MET A 928 -50.26 -16.37 23.85
CA MET A 928 -51.02 -16.17 25.08
C MET A 928 -52.51 -15.90 24.80
N ILE A 929 -52.81 -15.01 23.84
CA ILE A 929 -54.19 -14.72 23.45
C ILE A 929 -54.87 -15.97 22.90
N ARG A 930 -54.19 -16.71 22.01
CA ARG A 930 -54.71 -17.96 21.44
C ARG A 930 -54.86 -19.08 22.46
N GLY A 931 -54.08 -19.03 23.54
CA GLY A 931 -54.13 -19.94 24.67
C GLY A 931 -55.21 -19.61 25.70
N GLY A 932 -55.92 -18.48 25.57
CA GLY A 932 -56.92 -18.03 26.54
C GLY A 932 -56.31 -17.44 27.81
N ALA A 933 -55.13 -16.81 27.72
CA ALA A 933 -54.49 -16.19 28.88
C ALA A 933 -55.35 -15.03 29.45
N PRO A 934 -55.42 -14.88 30.78
CA PRO A 934 -56.11 -13.76 31.41
C PRO A 934 -55.41 -12.43 31.10
N VAL A 935 -56.17 -11.33 31.14
CA VAL A 935 -55.68 -9.99 30.76
C VAL A 935 -54.51 -9.56 31.64
N GLU A 936 -54.50 -9.96 32.91
CA GLU A 936 -53.44 -9.70 33.88
C GLU A 936 -52.12 -10.36 33.46
N ALA A 937 -52.16 -11.62 33.01
CA ALA A 937 -50.98 -12.33 32.54
C ALA A 937 -50.45 -11.74 31.23
N LEU A 938 -51.34 -11.40 30.30
CA LEU A 938 -50.98 -10.73 29.04
C LEU A 938 -50.35 -9.36 29.30
N THR A 939 -50.90 -8.59 30.23
CA THR A 939 -50.37 -7.28 30.62
C THR A 939 -48.99 -7.41 31.27
N ALA A 940 -48.81 -8.40 32.15
CA ALA A 940 -47.51 -8.68 32.76
C ALA A 940 -46.44 -9.02 31.72
N GLU A 941 -46.72 -9.92 30.77
CA GLU A 941 -45.81 -10.28 29.68
C GLU A 941 -45.48 -9.09 28.77
N MET A 942 -46.50 -8.34 28.33
CA MET A 942 -46.30 -7.22 27.40
C MET A 942 -45.44 -6.11 28.03
N VAL A 943 -45.61 -5.85 29.34
CA VAL A 943 -44.89 -4.78 30.03
C VAL A 943 -43.51 -5.22 30.50
N ALA A 944 -43.37 -6.39 31.12
CA ALA A 944 -42.06 -6.84 31.60
C ALA A 944 -41.19 -7.38 30.46
N SER A 945 -41.64 -8.39 29.71
CA SER A 945 -40.87 -9.00 28.62
C SER A 945 -40.83 -8.14 27.38
N GLY A 946 -41.95 -7.54 26.97
CA GLY A 946 -42.01 -6.67 25.78
C GLY A 946 -41.33 -5.32 25.98
N LEU A 947 -41.92 -4.46 26.81
CA LEU A 947 -41.42 -3.10 27.03
C LEU A 947 -40.13 -3.07 27.87
N GLY A 948 -40.09 -3.80 28.99
CA GLY A 948 -38.96 -3.81 29.92
C GLY A 948 -37.73 -4.50 29.35
N PHE A 949 -37.83 -5.79 29.02
CA PHE A 949 -36.69 -6.59 28.58
C PHE A 949 -36.37 -6.38 27.09
N ALA A 950 -37.30 -6.70 26.18
CA ALA A 950 -37.01 -6.71 24.74
C ALA A 950 -36.66 -5.33 24.20
N LEU A 951 -37.36 -4.27 24.62
CA LEU A 951 -37.07 -2.90 24.22
C LEU A 951 -36.04 -2.21 25.13
N CYS A 952 -36.41 -1.93 26.39
CA CYS A 952 -35.62 -1.05 27.25
C CYS A 952 -34.27 -1.66 27.66
N SER A 953 -34.23 -2.93 28.07
CA SER A 953 -32.97 -3.60 28.44
C SER A 953 -32.04 -3.73 27.25
N THR A 954 -32.54 -4.05 26.05
CA THR A 954 -31.74 -4.08 24.81
C THR A 954 -31.11 -2.71 24.52
N LEU A 955 -31.90 -1.63 24.61
CA LEU A 955 -31.41 -0.26 24.39
C LEU A 955 -30.36 0.16 25.42
N LEU A 956 -30.56 -0.17 26.71
CA LEU A 956 -29.59 0.10 27.77
C LEU A 956 -28.30 -0.70 27.59
N CYS A 957 -28.40 -1.99 27.28
CA CYS A 957 -27.26 -2.85 26.99
C CYS A 957 -26.45 -2.32 25.81
N LEU A 958 -27.12 -1.90 24.73
CA LEU A 958 -26.48 -1.29 23.57
C LEU A 958 -25.72 -0.02 23.98
N LYS A 959 -26.36 0.87 24.75
CA LYS A 959 -25.78 2.14 25.17
C LYS A 959 -24.57 1.97 26.08
N ILE A 960 -24.68 1.10 27.09
CA ILE A 960 -23.58 0.80 28.03
C ILE A 960 -22.41 0.14 27.30
N THR A 961 -22.69 -0.86 26.46
CA THR A 961 -21.66 -1.56 25.69
C THR A 961 -20.93 -0.62 24.75
N TRP A 962 -21.67 0.25 24.06
CA TRP A 962 -21.10 1.24 23.15
C TRP A 962 -20.18 2.23 23.89
N TRP A 963 -20.63 2.74 25.04
CA TRP A 963 -19.84 3.61 25.90
C TRP A 963 -18.56 2.93 26.43
N LEU A 964 -18.65 1.68 26.89
CA LEU A 964 -17.49 0.90 27.33
C LEU A 964 -16.51 0.64 26.18
N CYS A 965 -17.03 0.35 24.97
CA CYS A 965 -16.19 0.15 23.79
C CYS A 965 -15.38 1.40 23.44
N ASP A 966 -15.99 2.58 23.59
CA ASP A 966 -15.33 3.87 23.39
C ASP A 966 -14.26 4.12 24.46
N ARG A 967 -14.64 3.98 25.74
CA ARG A 967 -13.74 4.19 26.89
C ARG A 967 -12.51 3.28 26.88
N TRP A 968 -12.67 2.02 26.46
CA TRP A 968 -11.61 1.01 26.41
C TRP A 968 -11.17 0.64 24.98
N ALA A 969 -11.29 1.58 24.05
CA ALA A 969 -10.85 1.43 22.66
C ALA A 969 -9.34 1.22 22.49
N SER A 970 -8.51 1.65 23.46
CA SER A 970 -7.05 1.58 23.35
C SER A 970 -6.54 0.12 23.27
N PRO A 971 -5.59 -0.18 22.36
CA PRO A 971 -5.04 -1.53 22.25
C PRO A 971 -4.34 -1.93 23.56
N GLY A 972 -4.48 -3.20 23.95
CA GLY A 972 -3.66 -3.78 24.99
C GLY A 972 -2.16 -3.68 24.64
N THR A 973 -1.31 -3.70 25.66
CA THR A 973 0.15 -3.81 25.49
C THR A 973 0.53 -5.10 24.75
N THR A 974 -0.32 -6.12 24.81
CA THR A 974 -0.24 -7.37 24.04
C THR A 974 -1.59 -7.70 23.39
N TRP A 975 -1.58 -8.63 22.43
CA TRP A 975 -2.79 -9.13 21.78
C TRP A 975 -3.75 -9.81 22.78
N LEU A 976 -3.22 -10.52 23.78
CA LEU A 976 -4.02 -11.19 24.81
C LEU A 976 -4.78 -10.16 25.68
N PHE A 977 -4.11 -9.10 26.12
CA PHE A 977 -4.77 -8.02 26.87
C PHE A 977 -5.87 -7.34 26.08
N ASP A 978 -5.76 -7.27 24.75
CA ASP A 978 -6.81 -6.70 23.91
C ASP A 978 -8.07 -7.60 23.85
N TYR A 979 -7.91 -8.93 23.82
CA TYR A 979 -9.05 -9.85 23.94
C TYR A 979 -9.63 -9.85 25.36
N LEU A 980 -8.81 -9.77 26.40
CA LEU A 980 -9.29 -9.69 27.79
C LEU A 980 -10.16 -8.44 28.04
N LYS A 981 -9.78 -7.28 27.50
CA LYS A 981 -10.64 -6.08 27.55
C LYS A 981 -11.98 -6.31 26.86
N THR A 982 -11.99 -6.99 25.72
CA THR A 982 -13.22 -7.34 25.00
C THR A 982 -14.09 -8.26 25.84
N LEU A 983 -13.49 -9.30 26.43
CA LEU A 983 -14.18 -10.24 27.31
C LEU A 983 -14.77 -9.52 28.52
N ALA A 984 -14.03 -8.61 29.15
CA ALA A 984 -14.53 -7.81 30.27
C ALA A 984 -15.77 -6.99 29.90
N ILE A 985 -15.76 -6.31 28.74
CA ILE A 985 -16.96 -5.59 28.26
C ILE A 985 -18.12 -6.55 28.01
N PHE A 986 -17.84 -7.71 27.39
CA PHE A 986 -18.86 -8.71 27.13
C PHE A 986 -19.46 -9.28 28.43
N CYS A 987 -18.65 -9.49 29.48
CA CYS A 987 -19.13 -9.89 30.80
C CYS A 987 -20.03 -8.82 31.42
N VAL A 988 -19.70 -7.52 31.29
CA VAL A 988 -20.59 -6.43 31.75
C VAL A 988 -21.89 -6.41 30.96
N PHE A 989 -21.84 -6.56 29.63
CA PHE A 989 -23.02 -6.70 28.80
C PHE A 989 -23.89 -7.87 29.29
N TRP A 990 -23.30 -9.04 29.54
CA TRP A 990 -24.03 -10.22 29.98
C TRP A 990 -24.62 -10.07 31.39
N LEU A 991 -23.93 -9.38 32.29
CA LEU A 991 -24.46 -9.03 33.61
C LEU A 991 -25.72 -8.15 33.48
N VAL A 992 -25.65 -7.05 32.72
CA VAL A 992 -26.78 -6.13 32.56
C VAL A 992 -27.94 -6.80 31.83
N PHE A 993 -27.64 -7.53 30.75
CA PHE A 993 -28.63 -8.29 29.99
C PHE A 993 -29.28 -9.38 30.84
N GLY A 994 -28.49 -10.08 31.65
CA GLY A 994 -28.94 -11.12 32.57
C GLY A 994 -29.83 -10.58 33.69
N VAL A 995 -29.51 -9.41 34.25
CA VAL A 995 -30.38 -8.72 35.23
C VAL A 995 -31.72 -8.36 34.60
N GLY A 996 -31.72 -7.85 33.36
CA GLY A 996 -32.97 -7.59 32.63
C GLY A 996 -33.79 -8.86 32.38
N ALA A 997 -33.15 -9.92 31.89
CA ALA A 997 -33.80 -11.20 31.58
C ALA A 997 -34.37 -11.87 32.84
N PHE A 998 -33.58 -11.92 33.91
CA PHE A 998 -33.98 -12.49 35.19
C PHE A 998 -35.09 -11.66 35.86
N GLY A 999 -34.97 -10.32 35.82
CA GLY A 999 -35.99 -9.42 36.37
C GLY A 999 -37.34 -9.61 35.70
N SER A 1000 -37.36 -9.71 34.37
CA SER A 1000 -38.57 -10.02 33.60
C SER A 1000 -39.18 -11.36 34.02
N TRP A 1001 -38.39 -12.43 33.91
CA TRP A 1001 -38.84 -13.80 34.20
C TRP A 1001 -39.30 -13.99 35.65
N TYR A 1002 -38.63 -13.35 36.61
CA TYR A 1002 -38.99 -13.46 38.02
C TYR A 1002 -40.28 -12.69 38.30
N LEU A 1003 -40.35 -11.41 37.93
CA LEU A 1003 -41.47 -10.56 38.32
C LEU A 1003 -42.79 -10.93 37.63
N GLU A 1004 -42.75 -11.43 36.39
CA GLU A 1004 -43.92 -11.95 35.65
C GLU A 1004 -44.59 -13.14 36.35
N LYS A 1005 -43.85 -13.92 37.15
CA LYS A 1005 -44.40 -15.08 37.85
C LYS A 1005 -45.17 -14.73 39.12
N TRP A 1006 -44.81 -13.64 39.78
CA TRP A 1006 -45.31 -13.33 41.12
C TRP A 1006 -46.46 -12.33 41.13
N THR A 1007 -46.32 -11.18 40.46
CA THR A 1007 -47.36 -10.13 40.49
C THR A 1007 -47.38 -9.27 39.22
N MET A 1008 -48.58 -8.92 38.74
CA MET A 1008 -48.75 -7.99 37.61
C MET A 1008 -48.12 -6.62 37.91
N TRP A 1009 -48.31 -6.10 39.13
CA TRP A 1009 -47.75 -4.80 39.53
C TRP A 1009 -46.23 -4.81 39.61
N GLY A 1010 -45.61 -5.93 39.97
CA GLY A 1010 -44.16 -6.10 39.91
C GLY A 1010 -43.63 -6.01 38.48
N ALA A 1011 -44.31 -6.66 37.52
CA ALA A 1011 -44.00 -6.57 36.09
C ALA A 1011 -44.15 -5.13 35.56
N VAL A 1012 -45.23 -4.43 35.95
CA VAL A 1012 -45.47 -3.02 35.58
C VAL A 1012 -44.40 -2.09 36.15
N ALA A 1013 -44.06 -2.25 37.44
CA ALA A 1013 -43.02 -1.46 38.09
C ALA A 1013 -41.66 -1.64 37.40
N PHE A 1014 -41.30 -2.89 37.05
CA PHE A 1014 -40.07 -3.19 36.31
C PHE A 1014 -40.02 -2.53 34.94
N GLY A 1015 -41.09 -2.67 34.14
CA GLY A 1015 -41.19 -2.02 32.84
C GLY A 1015 -41.09 -0.49 32.94
N ALA A 1016 -41.78 0.12 33.90
CA ALA A 1016 -41.75 1.56 34.14
C ALA A 1016 -40.36 2.08 34.55
N VAL A 1017 -39.68 1.38 35.46
CA VAL A 1017 -38.31 1.74 35.91
C VAL A 1017 -37.33 1.66 34.75
N LEU A 1018 -37.39 0.59 33.94
CA LEU A 1018 -36.51 0.44 32.79
C LEU A 1018 -36.82 1.45 31.68
N LEU A 1019 -38.09 1.77 31.45
CA LEU A 1019 -38.49 2.82 30.51
C LEU A 1019 -37.96 4.18 30.95
N LEU A 1020 -38.13 4.55 32.22
CA LEU A 1020 -37.60 5.80 32.77
C LEU A 1020 -36.08 5.86 32.64
N THR A 1021 -35.39 4.78 33.01
CA THR A 1021 -33.92 4.69 32.92
C THR A 1021 -33.44 4.80 31.48
N THR A 1022 -34.14 4.17 30.53
CA THR A 1022 -33.82 4.24 29.10
C THR A 1022 -34.06 5.62 28.53
N SER A 1023 -35.19 6.24 28.88
CA SER A 1023 -35.52 7.62 28.51
C SER A 1023 -34.49 8.62 29.03
N LEU A 1024 -34.07 8.50 30.29
CA LEU A 1024 -32.99 9.31 30.86
C LEU A 1024 -31.65 9.05 30.17
N ALA A 1025 -31.35 7.79 29.84
CA ALA A 1025 -30.12 7.45 29.13
C ALA A 1025 -30.09 8.08 27.74
N TYR A 1026 -31.19 8.07 26.98
CA TYR A 1026 -31.30 8.62 25.63
C TYR A 1026 -31.71 10.10 25.56
N ALA A 1027 -32.00 10.73 26.69
CA ALA A 1027 -32.33 12.15 26.75
C ALA A 1027 -31.16 13.01 26.21
N PRO A 1028 -31.44 14.04 25.40
CA PRO A 1028 -30.42 14.95 24.93
C PRO A 1028 -29.78 15.67 26.13
N ARG A 1029 -28.45 15.61 26.25
CA ARG A 1029 -27.73 16.25 27.36
C ARG A 1029 -27.64 17.76 27.13
N PRO A 1030 -28.11 18.62 28.06
CA PRO A 1030 -28.11 20.07 27.87
C PRO A 1030 -26.70 20.68 27.68
N TRP A 1031 -25.66 20.05 28.23
CA TRP A 1031 -24.26 20.49 28.15
C TRP A 1031 -23.57 20.22 26.80
N GLN A 1032 -24.21 19.51 25.87
CA GLN A 1032 -23.65 19.24 24.53
C GLN A 1032 -23.98 20.34 23.49
N ARG A 1033 -24.74 21.37 23.86
CA ARG A 1033 -25.12 22.50 22.97
C ARG A 1033 -24.27 23.77 23.15
N GLN A 1034 -23.28 23.76 24.04
CA GLN A 1034 -22.23 24.80 24.17
C GLN A 1034 -20.92 24.25 23.61
#